data_AF-A0A2E3IJE9-F1
#
_entry.id   AF-A0A2E3IJE9-F1
#
_cell.length_a   1.000
_cell.length_b   1.000
_cell.length_c   1.000
_cell.angle_alpha   90.00
_cell.angle_beta   90.00
_cell.angle_gamma   90.00
#
_symmetry.space_group_name_H-M   'P 1'
#
loop_
_entity.id
_entity.type
_entity.pdbx_description
1 polymer ?
#
loop_
_entity_poly.entity_id
_entity_poly.type
_entity_poly.pdbx_seq_one_letter_code
_entity_poly.pdbx_strand_id
1 'polypeptide(L)'
;MSSDQGPNSKDQRTPLPDSLRRQLEAFRGRLWFIKVAEALLAGLFGLLFSYLIVFGLDRIWNTPPTVRLVILLGGTSLFTLFAPYWIHRWVFRHRREAQLARLIARKFPRLGDRMLGVVELQDQTESKEALSPELRAAAMKAVARQAEGRNLKAALPSPRHLRWGLMVALTAAIIGAALWKVPKPSQNAFERWLKPFSDVQRYTFTKISDFEETMIVPMDEPFSVTLTLSELSDQTPTSGVARFGIQEPVSAQLQDDNKSYTFDFPGQSEPGRVLINIGDARPVIQVLPQTRPAIKSVRATIVYPDYLQLRDKTKELRVGTLSGDVVVGSKISLEATTLEGRELKAGTLTIEELPKTTERDLFDNDFDLPGDNQEPSETAEDSNSGAPLEANALPDGEPEVAPAPPRILPLRVTGSQLNSPSISLQSQPLQLQMNWEDVNGLEDAGGHRIRVEPLDDQRPLAYIQDIERQTVLLEEETVSFEIIAEDDYGTKHIGYEWTGEFTKPTDETPSRGSHILELGAPNQRRLSGAVHFSPKTRNIPAQKLQVRAFVEDYFPGRGRVYSEPITLHILTKDEQAQLLKDQFDRIIGELEDAARREQNNFDENRRIEQDGAEKLQEEANKERLEQQEMNEAENIEKMSELSERMEELLGEALKNGEVAPETMQKMAETMQKMQELSQEDMPKVEQQLQEAQDPSSTPEQSEKDLQEAIEEQEKVLEKMRETIDGANEANQDFEASTFVNRLRRAASEEDGIANTLIASIDDKGNTTIAGTPYDELDPVDQRVLGELSMQQRRTASDVHWIHEDLGHFYARTEKEEHKQIMIEMRESNIDSHLEAVREKIVANRTFMALASAKKWAAQLKAWADILDPPQDPAGAGGGGGGEGQEPSLDDNDFEFMLKVMKMIQTEQDIRARTRALEQLRRTLHLQDLPE
;
A
#
# COMPACT_ATOMS: atom_id res chain seq x y z
N MET A 1 115.59 -47.73 31.98
CA MET A 1 116.65 -47.41 32.96
C MET A 1 116.49 -48.37 34.12
N SER A 2 117.60 -49.04 34.44
CA SER A 2 117.69 -50.31 35.17
C SER A 2 117.72 -50.17 36.69
N SER A 3 117.12 -51.14 37.39
CA SER A 3 117.59 -51.81 38.62
C SER A 3 116.44 -52.70 39.12
N ASP A 4 116.58 -53.92 39.63
CA ASP A 4 117.65 -54.91 39.73
C ASP A 4 116.90 -56.23 40.09
N GLN A 5 117.33 -57.38 39.58
CA GLN A 5 116.69 -58.67 39.86
C GLN A 5 117.28 -59.28 41.15
N GLY A 6 116.43 -59.49 42.17
CA GLY A 6 116.70 -60.40 43.29
C GLY A 6 115.76 -61.62 43.24
N PRO A 7 116.21 -62.84 43.61
CA PRO A 7 115.50 -64.07 43.31
C PRO A 7 114.23 -64.26 44.17
N ASN A 8 113.23 -64.80 43.49
CA ASN A 8 111.87 -65.10 43.91
C ASN A 8 111.82 -66.08 45.10
N SER A 9 111.73 -65.59 46.34
CA SER A 9 111.38 -66.41 47.50
C SER A 9 109.87 -66.65 47.52
N LYS A 10 109.44 -67.83 47.05
CA LYS A 10 108.08 -68.33 47.23
C LYS A 10 107.72 -68.33 48.72
N ASP A 11 106.88 -67.37 49.13
CA ASP A 11 106.23 -67.38 50.45
C ASP A 11 105.30 -68.59 50.55
N GLN A 12 105.72 -69.56 51.34
CA GLN A 12 105.00 -70.79 51.64
C GLN A 12 103.81 -70.50 52.55
N ARG A 13 102.66 -70.11 51.98
CA ARG A 13 101.38 -70.16 52.70
C ARG A 13 100.96 -71.63 52.88
N THR A 14 100.73 -72.05 54.11
CA THR A 14 100.26 -73.41 54.38
C THR A 14 98.78 -73.49 53.96
N PRO A 15 98.37 -74.34 53.00
CA PRO A 15 96.96 -74.42 52.61
C PRO A 15 96.10 -74.99 53.74
N LEU A 16 94.90 -74.44 53.92
CA LEU A 16 93.87 -75.01 54.78
C LEU A 16 93.59 -76.47 54.40
N PRO A 17 93.26 -77.36 55.36
CA PRO A 17 92.83 -78.72 55.06
C PRO A 17 91.64 -78.72 54.09
N ASP A 18 91.71 -79.54 53.03
CA ASP A 18 90.71 -79.60 51.95
C ASP A 18 89.28 -79.83 52.47
N SER A 19 89.13 -80.59 53.56
CA SER A 19 87.83 -80.86 54.19
C SER A 19 87.17 -79.59 54.75
N LEU A 20 87.95 -78.71 55.38
CA LEU A 20 87.45 -77.47 55.96
C LEU A 20 87.08 -76.44 54.88
N ARG A 21 87.90 -76.34 53.83
CA ARG A 21 87.62 -75.48 52.67
C ARG A 21 86.31 -75.86 51.98
N ARG A 22 86.11 -77.16 51.68
CA ARG A 22 84.87 -77.66 51.06
C ARG A 22 83.63 -77.39 51.91
N GLN A 23 83.74 -77.49 53.24
CA GLN A 23 82.64 -77.21 54.16
C GLN A 23 82.26 -75.72 54.17
N LEU A 24 83.25 -74.81 54.16
CA LEU A 24 83.01 -73.36 54.07
C LEU A 24 82.46 -72.94 52.71
N GLU A 25 82.92 -73.54 51.61
CA GLU A 25 82.39 -73.31 50.26
C GLU A 25 80.93 -73.79 50.13
N ALA A 26 80.60 -74.98 50.65
CA ALA A 26 79.23 -75.49 50.65
C ALA A 26 78.27 -74.61 51.49
N PHE A 27 78.74 -74.09 52.63
CA PHE A 27 77.98 -73.15 53.45
C PHE A 27 77.74 -71.81 52.72
N ARG A 28 78.77 -71.28 52.05
CA ARG A 28 78.70 -70.06 51.22
C ARG A 28 77.67 -70.21 50.09
N GLY A 29 77.76 -71.28 49.30
CA GLY A 29 76.88 -71.52 48.17
C GLY A 29 75.41 -71.56 48.57
N ARG A 30 75.09 -72.21 49.69
CA ARG A 30 73.71 -72.34 50.19
C ARG A 30 73.18 -71.03 50.77
N LEU A 31 74.02 -70.25 51.46
CA LEU A 31 73.66 -68.91 51.94
C LEU A 31 73.32 -67.97 50.78
N TRP A 32 74.15 -67.97 49.73
CA TRP A 32 73.93 -67.14 48.54
C TRP A 32 72.64 -67.52 47.83
N PHE A 33 72.41 -68.81 47.56
CA PHE A 33 71.20 -69.27 46.88
C PHE A 33 69.92 -68.81 47.59
N ILE A 34 69.82 -69.00 48.92
CA ILE A 34 68.63 -68.63 49.70
C ILE A 34 68.38 -67.12 49.66
N LYS A 35 69.42 -66.29 49.81
CA LYS A 35 69.25 -64.83 49.90
C LYS A 35 69.07 -64.15 48.55
N VAL A 36 69.64 -64.69 47.49
CA VAL A 36 69.37 -64.25 46.11
C VAL A 36 67.94 -64.60 45.71
N ALA A 37 67.47 -65.82 46.00
CA ALA A 37 66.10 -66.24 45.71
C ALA A 37 65.06 -65.39 46.47
N GLU A 38 65.30 -65.07 47.75
CA GLU A 38 64.45 -64.15 48.53
C GLU A 38 64.32 -62.77 47.89
N ALA A 39 65.43 -62.21 47.42
CA ALA A 39 65.46 -60.87 46.82
C ALA A 39 64.71 -60.81 45.48
N LEU A 40 64.91 -61.81 44.61
CA LEU A 40 64.25 -61.89 43.31
C LEU A 40 62.74 -62.12 43.44
N LEU A 41 62.31 -63.04 44.32
CA LEU A 41 60.89 -63.32 44.52
C LEU A 41 60.15 -62.14 45.17
N ALA A 42 60.78 -61.41 46.10
CA ALA A 42 60.19 -60.20 46.68
C ALA A 42 60.01 -59.08 45.66
N GLY A 43 60.99 -58.88 44.77
CA GLY A 43 60.86 -57.90 43.69
C GLY A 43 59.79 -58.28 42.66
N LEU A 44 59.69 -59.56 42.28
CA LEU A 44 58.66 -60.03 41.34
C LEU A 44 57.24 -59.86 41.90
N PHE A 45 57.07 -60.11 43.21
CA PHE A 45 55.81 -59.85 43.89
C PHE A 45 55.39 -58.38 43.81
N GLY A 46 56.32 -57.45 44.06
CA GLY A 46 56.06 -56.01 44.00
C GLY A 46 55.54 -55.55 42.64
N LEU A 47 56.12 -56.09 41.55
CA LEU A 47 55.70 -55.77 40.18
C LEU A 47 54.29 -56.30 39.89
N LEU A 48 54.00 -57.58 40.17
CA LEU A 48 52.67 -58.18 39.93
C LEU A 48 51.57 -57.52 40.77
N PHE A 49 51.87 -57.20 42.03
CA PHE A 49 50.91 -56.56 42.92
C PHE A 49 50.55 -55.14 42.46
N SER A 50 51.52 -54.39 41.91
CA SER A 50 51.27 -53.04 41.39
C SER A 50 50.25 -53.01 40.24
N TYR A 51 50.26 -54.00 39.35
CA TYR A 51 49.25 -54.14 38.28
C TYR A 51 47.84 -54.36 38.84
N LEU A 52 47.70 -55.25 39.85
CA LEU A 52 46.40 -55.54 40.48
C LEU A 52 45.78 -54.30 41.12
N ILE A 53 46.60 -53.40 41.67
CA ILE A 53 46.12 -52.13 42.23
C ILE A 53 45.52 -51.25 41.12
N VAL A 54 46.19 -51.11 39.97
CA VAL A 54 45.65 -50.31 38.85
C VAL A 54 44.38 -50.93 38.30
N PHE A 55 44.35 -52.25 38.09
CA PHE A 55 43.14 -52.97 37.65
C PHE A 55 41.96 -52.79 38.61
N GLY A 56 42.20 -52.84 39.92
CA GLY A 56 41.16 -52.62 40.93
C GLY A 56 40.66 -51.18 40.97
N LEU A 57 41.57 -50.20 40.92
CA LEU A 57 41.21 -48.79 40.96
C LEU A 57 40.46 -48.34 39.70
N ASP A 58 40.83 -48.85 38.52
CA ASP A 58 40.17 -48.54 37.25
C ASP A 58 38.70 -48.99 37.20
N ARG A 59 38.29 -49.92 38.06
CA ARG A 59 36.87 -50.30 38.19
C ARG A 59 36.04 -49.26 38.93
N ILE A 60 36.67 -48.48 39.82
CA ILE A 60 35.97 -47.56 40.73
C ILE A 60 36.10 -46.12 40.23
N TRP A 61 37.30 -45.70 39.84
CA TRP A 61 37.60 -44.33 39.41
C TRP A 61 38.49 -44.32 38.16
N ASN A 62 38.55 -43.19 37.46
CA ASN A 62 39.52 -42.99 36.39
C ASN A 62 40.90 -42.70 37.01
N THR A 63 41.81 -43.69 37.04
CA THR A 63 43.12 -43.50 37.68
C THR A 63 43.97 -42.45 36.96
N PRO A 64 44.35 -41.35 37.66
CA PRO A 64 45.18 -40.32 37.06
C PRO A 64 46.55 -40.87 36.60
N PRO A 65 47.15 -40.32 35.54
CA PRO A 65 48.48 -40.71 35.06
C PRO A 65 49.55 -40.71 36.15
N THR A 66 49.50 -39.72 37.05
CA THR A 66 50.44 -39.58 38.17
C THR A 66 50.31 -40.70 39.19
N VAL A 67 49.09 -41.09 39.54
CA VAL A 67 48.82 -42.20 40.46
C VAL A 67 49.30 -43.52 39.87
N ARG A 68 49.07 -43.74 38.57
CA ARG A 68 49.56 -44.92 37.84
C ARG A 68 51.10 -44.98 37.85
N LEU A 69 51.77 -43.86 37.62
CA LEU A 69 53.24 -43.78 37.68
C LEU A 69 53.77 -44.10 39.08
N VAL A 70 53.17 -43.54 40.14
CA VAL A 70 53.58 -43.81 41.53
C VAL A 70 53.46 -45.30 41.86
N ILE A 71 52.37 -45.94 41.45
CA ILE A 71 52.14 -47.38 41.65
C ILE A 71 53.20 -48.21 40.89
N LEU A 72 53.50 -47.86 39.64
CA LEU A 72 54.51 -48.54 38.82
C LEU A 72 55.93 -48.39 39.42
N LEU A 73 56.32 -47.18 39.81
CA LEU A 73 57.61 -46.91 40.45
C LEU A 73 57.74 -47.63 41.80
N GLY A 74 56.67 -47.65 42.59
CA GLY A 74 56.60 -48.42 43.84
C GLY A 74 56.84 -49.91 43.60
N GLY A 75 56.11 -50.52 42.67
CA GLY A 75 56.24 -51.94 42.32
C GLY A 75 57.63 -52.32 41.79
N THR A 76 58.21 -51.47 40.95
CA THR A 76 59.53 -51.69 40.31
C THR A 76 60.72 -51.41 41.23
N SER A 77 60.59 -50.50 42.21
CA SER A 77 61.65 -50.17 43.17
C SER A 77 62.10 -51.37 44.02
N LEU A 78 61.17 -52.27 44.35
CA LEU A 78 61.45 -53.52 45.07
C LEU A 78 62.37 -54.46 44.29
N PHE A 79 62.31 -54.43 42.96
CA PHE A 79 63.16 -55.25 42.10
C PHE A 79 64.47 -54.55 41.75
N THR A 80 64.45 -53.24 41.49
CA THR A 80 65.59 -52.49 40.96
C THR A 80 66.53 -51.93 42.03
N LEU A 81 66.02 -51.55 43.20
CA LEU A 81 66.82 -50.97 44.29
C LEU A 81 67.00 -51.96 45.45
N PHE A 82 65.91 -52.59 45.89
CA PHE A 82 65.94 -53.43 47.09
C PHE A 82 66.66 -54.75 46.84
N ALA A 83 66.42 -55.43 45.71
CA ALA A 83 67.06 -56.70 45.41
C ALA A 83 68.61 -56.60 45.27
N PRO A 84 69.19 -55.64 44.52
CA PRO A 84 70.65 -55.48 44.45
C PRO A 84 71.28 -55.12 45.79
N TYR A 85 70.66 -54.24 46.59
CA TYR A 85 71.13 -53.92 47.94
C TYR A 85 71.18 -55.16 48.82
N TRP A 86 70.15 -56.01 48.76
CA TRP A 86 70.07 -57.24 49.54
C TRP A 86 71.12 -58.27 49.13
N ILE A 87 71.33 -58.42 47.81
CA ILE A 87 72.38 -59.27 47.23
C ILE A 87 73.76 -58.76 47.67
N HIS A 88 74.03 -57.44 47.59
CA HIS A 88 75.28 -56.85 48.06
C HIS A 88 75.54 -57.17 49.54
N ARG A 89 74.53 -56.99 50.39
CA ARG A 89 74.64 -57.21 51.84
C ARG A 89 74.98 -58.66 52.21
N TRP A 90 74.47 -59.65 51.48
CA TRP A 90 74.66 -61.07 51.83
C TRP A 90 75.75 -61.77 51.02
N VAL A 91 75.83 -61.50 49.71
CA VAL A 91 76.78 -62.15 48.81
C VAL A 91 78.17 -61.51 48.91
N PHE A 92 78.28 -60.18 48.82
CA PHE A 92 79.59 -59.51 48.76
C PHE A 92 80.27 -59.39 50.14
N ARG A 93 79.51 -59.17 51.22
CA ARG A 93 80.07 -59.04 52.59
C ARG A 93 80.52 -60.36 53.23
N HIS A 94 80.25 -61.52 52.62
CA HIS A 94 80.59 -62.85 53.15
C HIS A 94 81.38 -63.68 52.14
N ARG A 95 82.35 -63.07 51.45
CA ARG A 95 83.21 -63.73 50.45
C ARG A 95 84.44 -64.40 51.07
N ARG A 96 85.01 -63.81 52.13
CA ARG A 96 86.23 -64.32 52.77
C ARG A 96 85.91 -65.40 53.80
N GLU A 97 86.79 -66.37 53.95
CA GLU A 97 86.63 -67.51 54.87
C GLU A 97 86.52 -67.04 56.33
N ALA A 98 87.29 -66.02 56.72
CA ALA A 98 87.19 -65.38 58.04
C ALA A 98 85.82 -64.71 58.32
N GLN A 99 85.12 -64.22 57.28
CA GLN A 99 83.78 -63.64 57.43
C GLN A 99 82.73 -64.73 57.62
N LEU A 100 82.89 -65.87 56.94
CA LEU A 100 82.03 -67.03 57.10
C LEU A 100 82.23 -67.68 58.48
N ALA A 101 83.48 -67.77 58.94
CA ALA A 101 83.81 -68.24 60.28
C ALA A 101 83.15 -67.36 61.37
N ARG A 102 83.18 -66.03 61.23
CA ARG A 102 82.44 -65.09 62.10
C ARG A 102 80.94 -65.30 62.08
N LEU A 103 80.36 -65.61 60.92
CA LEU A 103 78.94 -65.88 60.81
C LEU A 103 78.55 -67.22 61.46
N ILE A 104 79.42 -68.23 61.37
CA ILE A 104 79.28 -69.52 62.05
C ILE A 104 79.46 -69.34 63.57
N ALA A 105 80.39 -68.49 64.03
CA ALA A 105 80.66 -68.20 65.44
C ALA A 105 79.42 -67.67 66.18
N ARG A 106 78.53 -66.94 65.51
CA ARG A 106 77.27 -66.47 66.14
C ARG A 106 76.39 -67.59 66.65
N LYS A 107 76.40 -68.76 66.01
CA LYS A 107 75.58 -69.92 66.42
C LYS A 107 76.41 -71.03 67.08
N PHE A 108 77.69 -71.14 66.72
CA PHE A 108 78.63 -72.08 67.32
C PHE A 108 79.90 -71.34 67.79
N PRO A 109 79.87 -70.63 68.94
CA PRO A 109 80.96 -69.74 69.36
C PRO A 109 82.31 -70.46 69.43
N ARG A 110 82.37 -71.59 70.16
CA ARG A 110 83.60 -72.37 70.34
C ARG A 110 84.19 -72.93 69.05
N LEU A 111 83.34 -73.30 68.08
CA LEU A 111 83.80 -73.85 66.80
C LEU A 111 84.19 -72.74 65.83
N GLY A 112 83.40 -71.66 65.79
CA GLY A 112 83.65 -70.50 64.94
C GLY A 112 84.91 -69.74 65.34
N ASP A 113 85.19 -69.55 66.64
CA ASP A 113 86.42 -68.91 67.11
C ASP A 113 87.66 -69.76 66.79
N ARG A 114 87.55 -71.09 66.88
CA ARG A 114 88.63 -72.00 66.49
C ARG A 114 88.85 -72.01 64.98
N MET A 115 87.78 -72.02 64.18
CA MET A 115 87.88 -71.90 62.72
C MET A 115 88.45 -70.54 62.31
N LEU A 116 88.07 -69.46 62.99
CA LEU A 116 88.62 -68.13 62.78
C LEU A 116 90.10 -68.12 63.12
N GLY A 117 90.49 -68.66 64.28
CA GLY A 117 91.89 -68.80 64.68
C GLY A 117 92.71 -69.62 63.70
N VAL A 118 92.16 -70.71 63.13
CA VAL A 118 92.83 -71.50 62.09
C VAL A 118 92.99 -70.73 60.78
N VAL A 119 91.98 -69.96 60.38
CA VAL A 119 92.07 -69.11 59.18
C VAL A 119 93.03 -67.93 59.42
N GLU A 120 93.11 -67.38 60.63
CA GLU A 120 94.09 -66.34 61.00
C GLU A 120 95.52 -66.90 61.09
N LEU A 121 95.70 -68.15 61.55
CA LEU A 121 96.98 -68.87 61.56
C LEU A 121 97.50 -69.17 60.14
N GLN A 122 96.63 -69.21 59.13
CA GLN A 122 97.02 -69.35 57.73
C GLN A 122 97.72 -68.10 57.18
N ASP A 123 97.35 -66.92 57.70
CA ASP A 123 97.80 -65.62 57.21
C ASP A 123 98.98 -65.02 58.01
N GLN A 124 99.56 -65.75 58.99
CA GLN A 124 100.70 -65.29 59.83
C GLN A 124 102.09 -65.65 59.26
N THR A 125 102.92 -64.62 59.01
CA THR A 125 104.29 -64.68 58.45
C THR A 125 105.37 -64.24 59.45
N GLU A 126 105.72 -65.07 60.45
CA GLU A 126 106.86 -64.82 61.37
C GLU A 126 107.90 -65.96 61.35
N SER A 127 109.14 -65.62 61.74
CA SER A 127 110.42 -66.32 61.49
C SER A 127 110.49 -67.78 61.98
N LYS A 128 111.29 -68.59 61.26
CA LYS A 128 111.39 -70.06 61.37
C LYS A 128 111.83 -70.62 62.73
N GLU A 129 112.12 -69.81 63.73
CA GLU A 129 112.68 -70.26 65.02
C GLU A 129 111.63 -70.39 66.15
N ALA A 130 110.37 -69.96 65.95
CA ALA A 130 109.40 -69.90 67.05
C ALA A 130 108.40 -71.08 67.16
N LEU A 131 108.14 -71.89 66.12
CA LEU A 131 107.29 -73.10 66.18
C LEU A 131 107.43 -73.97 64.91
N SER A 132 107.55 -75.30 65.06
CA SER A 132 107.69 -76.25 63.95
C SER A 132 106.49 -76.20 62.96
N PRO A 133 106.71 -76.25 61.63
CA PRO A 133 105.65 -76.33 60.62
C PRO A 133 104.67 -77.50 60.83
N GLU A 134 105.13 -78.58 61.45
CA GLU A 134 104.32 -79.77 61.72
C GLU A 134 103.26 -79.51 62.79
N LEU A 135 103.54 -78.64 63.78
CA LEU A 135 102.58 -78.25 64.81
C LEU A 135 101.44 -77.39 64.25
N ARG A 136 101.74 -76.48 63.31
CA ARG A 136 100.71 -75.70 62.61
C ARG A 136 99.79 -76.61 61.79
N ALA A 137 100.37 -77.52 61.01
CA ALA A 137 99.59 -78.49 60.23
C ALA A 137 98.75 -79.44 61.12
N ALA A 138 99.27 -79.84 62.27
CA ALA A 138 98.55 -80.68 63.24
C ALA A 138 97.37 -79.93 63.90
N ALA A 139 97.56 -78.67 64.29
CA ALA A 139 96.49 -77.83 64.85
C ALA A 139 95.37 -77.59 63.82
N MET A 140 95.73 -77.33 62.56
CA MET A 140 94.76 -77.20 61.46
C MET A 140 93.99 -78.51 61.22
N LYS A 141 94.67 -79.66 61.20
CA LYS A 141 94.02 -80.99 61.07
C LYS A 141 93.11 -81.32 62.26
N ALA A 142 93.47 -80.92 63.47
CA ALA A 142 92.66 -81.14 64.66
C ALA A 142 91.34 -80.37 64.60
N VAL A 143 91.38 -79.10 64.19
CA VAL A 143 90.16 -78.29 64.00
C VAL A 143 89.35 -78.79 62.80
N ALA A 144 89.99 -79.24 61.72
CA ALA A 144 89.31 -79.85 60.59
C ALA A 144 88.55 -81.14 60.96
N ARG A 145 89.15 -82.05 61.76
CA ARG A 145 88.45 -83.22 62.30
C ARG A 145 87.30 -82.83 63.22
N GLN A 146 87.50 -81.81 64.06
CA GLN A 146 86.46 -81.33 64.98
C GLN A 146 85.27 -80.70 64.22
N ALA A 147 85.53 -80.12 63.05
CA ALA A 147 84.52 -79.59 62.15
C ALA A 147 83.75 -80.70 61.40
N GLU A 148 84.43 -81.78 60.99
CA GLU A 148 83.85 -82.94 60.28
C GLU A 148 82.69 -83.61 61.03
N GLY A 149 82.69 -83.56 62.37
CA GLY A 149 81.62 -84.12 63.20
C GLY A 149 80.40 -83.21 63.42
N ARG A 150 80.31 -82.01 62.82
CA ARG A 150 79.26 -81.01 63.13
C ARG A 150 78.52 -80.52 61.89
N ASN A 151 77.19 -80.41 61.96
CA ASN A 151 76.34 -79.90 60.87
C ASN A 151 76.32 -78.36 60.80
N LEU A 152 77.18 -77.77 59.97
CA LEU A 152 77.27 -76.31 59.77
C LEU A 152 76.02 -75.69 59.14
N LYS A 153 75.12 -76.48 58.51
CA LYS A 153 73.88 -75.96 57.90
C LYS A 153 72.96 -75.32 58.94
N ALA A 154 73.02 -75.76 60.19
CA ALA A 154 72.25 -75.18 61.27
C ALA A 154 72.61 -73.70 61.50
N ALA A 155 73.80 -73.23 61.10
CA ALA A 155 74.22 -71.83 61.24
C ALA A 155 73.66 -70.88 60.16
N LEU A 156 72.89 -71.37 59.19
CA LEU A 156 72.25 -70.52 58.18
C LEU A 156 71.10 -69.68 58.81
N PRO A 157 70.92 -68.41 58.40
CA PRO A 157 69.72 -67.63 58.73
C PRO A 157 68.45 -68.33 58.21
N SER A 158 67.30 -68.07 58.85
CA SER A 158 66.03 -68.68 58.45
C SER A 158 65.68 -68.39 56.98
N PRO A 159 65.35 -69.41 56.17
CA PRO A 159 64.94 -69.23 54.78
C PRO A 159 63.50 -68.68 54.71
N ARG A 160 63.31 -67.56 54.02
CA ARG A 160 62.01 -66.91 53.72
C ARG A 160 61.60 -67.02 52.25
N HIS A 161 62.43 -67.57 51.36
CA HIS A 161 62.13 -67.67 49.92
C HIS A 161 60.82 -68.41 49.63
N LEU A 162 60.47 -69.45 50.41
CA LEU A 162 59.19 -70.18 50.26
C LEU A 162 57.97 -69.29 50.50
N ARG A 163 58.03 -68.36 51.47
CA ARG A 163 56.94 -67.42 51.73
C ARG A 163 56.77 -66.44 50.56
N TRP A 164 57.88 -65.90 50.07
CA TRP A 164 57.85 -65.03 48.89
C TRP A 164 57.38 -65.76 47.63
N GLY A 165 57.77 -67.02 47.44
CA GLY A 165 57.29 -67.87 46.35
C GLY A 165 55.79 -68.08 46.38
N LEU A 166 55.21 -68.34 47.57
CA LEU A 166 53.77 -68.48 47.74
C LEU A 166 53.01 -67.18 47.44
N MET A 167 53.54 -66.03 47.88
CA MET A 167 52.93 -64.72 47.62
C MET A 167 52.91 -64.40 46.12
N VAL A 168 54.00 -64.68 45.39
CA VAL A 168 54.05 -64.52 43.92
C VAL A 168 53.06 -65.46 43.22
N ALA A 169 52.96 -66.71 43.66
CA ALA A 169 52.03 -67.67 43.07
C ALA A 169 50.56 -67.24 43.24
N LEU A 170 50.21 -66.72 44.42
CA LEU A 170 48.85 -66.22 44.70
C LEU A 170 48.50 -65.00 43.84
N THR A 171 49.40 -64.02 43.73
CA THR A 171 49.15 -62.83 42.89
C THR A 171 49.06 -63.19 41.41
N ALA A 172 49.91 -64.08 40.92
CA ALA A 172 49.83 -64.58 39.55
C ALA A 172 48.51 -65.30 39.26
N ALA A 173 47.98 -66.09 40.21
CA ALA A 173 46.69 -66.77 40.07
C ALA A 173 45.51 -65.78 39.97
N ILE A 174 45.51 -64.71 40.77
CA ILE A 174 44.47 -63.66 40.72
C ILE A 174 44.51 -62.94 39.36
N ILE A 175 45.71 -62.58 38.88
CA ILE A 175 45.89 -61.96 37.56
C ILE A 175 45.38 -62.88 36.45
N GLY A 176 45.70 -64.18 36.51
CA GLY A 176 45.22 -65.17 35.55
C GLY A 176 43.69 -65.30 35.54
N ALA A 177 43.05 -65.29 36.71
CA ALA A 177 41.60 -65.32 36.82
C ALA A 177 40.92 -64.07 36.23
N ALA A 178 41.53 -62.89 36.43
CA ALA A 178 41.04 -61.63 35.85
C ALA A 178 41.11 -61.65 34.32
N LEU A 179 42.26 -62.05 33.75
CA LEU A 179 42.45 -62.18 32.29
C LEU A 179 41.49 -63.18 31.64
N TRP A 180 41.08 -64.23 32.36
CA TRP A 180 40.13 -65.22 31.85
C TRP A 180 38.68 -64.72 31.89
N LYS A 181 38.25 -64.10 33.00
CA LYS A 181 36.85 -63.67 33.16
C LYS A 181 36.53 -62.35 32.47
N VAL A 182 37.47 -61.41 32.41
CA VAL A 182 37.28 -60.06 31.87
C VAL A 182 38.47 -59.65 31.00
N PRO A 183 38.65 -60.29 29.82
CA PRO A 183 39.85 -60.10 29.00
C PRO A 183 40.04 -58.66 28.52
N LYS A 184 39.00 -58.01 27.99
CA LYS A 184 39.10 -56.63 27.46
C LYS A 184 39.44 -55.60 28.57
N PRO A 185 38.74 -55.58 29.73
CA PRO A 185 39.12 -54.69 30.84
C PRO A 185 40.52 -54.99 31.40
N SER A 186 40.90 -56.26 31.53
CA SER A 186 42.23 -56.64 32.04
C SER A 186 43.37 -56.21 31.12
N GLN A 187 43.16 -56.24 29.79
CA GLN A 187 44.10 -55.72 28.80
C GLN A 187 44.19 -54.19 28.85
N ASN A 188 43.05 -53.48 28.91
CA ASN A 188 43.02 -52.03 29.06
C ASN A 188 43.78 -51.57 30.33
N ALA A 189 43.52 -52.20 31.48
CA ALA A 189 44.23 -51.88 32.71
C ALA A 189 45.74 -52.21 32.63
N PHE A 190 46.12 -53.25 31.89
CA PHE A 190 47.53 -53.61 31.68
C PHE A 190 48.26 -52.56 30.85
N GLU A 191 47.65 -52.12 29.74
CA GLU A 191 48.17 -51.05 28.91
C GLU A 191 48.30 -49.74 29.70
N ARG A 192 47.28 -49.40 30.49
CA ARG A 192 47.28 -48.20 31.34
C ARG A 192 48.32 -48.28 32.47
N TRP A 193 48.58 -49.46 33.04
CA TRP A 193 49.62 -49.68 34.03
C TRP A 193 51.03 -49.58 33.44
N LEU A 194 51.26 -50.15 32.25
CA LEU A 194 52.56 -50.14 31.58
C LEU A 194 52.90 -48.77 30.99
N LYS A 195 51.89 -48.03 30.54
CA LYS A 195 52.00 -46.69 29.94
C LYS A 195 51.18 -45.68 30.76
N PRO A 196 51.71 -45.20 31.90
CA PRO A 196 50.94 -44.32 32.80
C PRO A 196 50.52 -42.99 32.15
N PHE A 197 51.27 -42.48 31.16
CA PHE A 197 51.01 -41.19 30.52
C PHE A 197 50.30 -41.26 29.16
N SER A 198 49.89 -42.44 28.69
CA SER A 198 49.13 -42.53 27.44
C SER A 198 47.65 -42.19 27.65
N ASP A 199 47.03 -41.57 26.64
CA ASP A 199 45.61 -41.18 26.59
C ASP A 199 44.64 -42.36 26.38
N VAL A 200 45.05 -43.55 26.81
CA VAL A 200 44.19 -44.73 26.80
C VAL A 200 43.05 -44.50 27.79
N GLN A 201 41.85 -44.27 27.24
CA GLN A 201 40.64 -44.08 28.01
C GLN A 201 40.27 -45.35 28.80
N ARG A 202 39.54 -45.15 29.90
CA ARG A 202 39.02 -46.26 30.71
C ARG A 202 38.05 -47.08 29.88
N TYR A 203 38.18 -48.39 29.94
CA TYR A 203 37.16 -49.27 29.39
C TYR A 203 35.81 -49.11 30.11
N THR A 204 34.76 -48.72 29.38
CA THR A 204 33.36 -48.80 29.83
C THR A 204 32.63 -49.89 29.04
N PHE A 205 31.71 -50.58 29.70
CA PHE A 205 30.87 -51.60 29.07
C PHE A 205 29.72 -51.01 28.28
N THR A 206 29.17 -49.88 28.76
CA THR A 206 28.22 -49.06 28.03
C THR A 206 28.97 -48.07 27.14
N LYS A 207 28.67 -48.07 25.84
CA LYS A 207 29.20 -47.10 24.87
C LYS A 207 28.06 -46.34 24.20
N ILE A 208 28.21 -45.02 24.14
CA ILE A 208 27.25 -44.11 23.53
C ILE A 208 27.86 -43.68 22.18
N SER A 209 27.05 -43.55 21.14
CA SER A 209 27.50 -43.02 19.86
C SER A 209 27.94 -41.57 20.01
N ASP A 210 28.65 -41.02 19.02
CA ASP A 210 29.09 -39.63 19.04
C ASP A 210 27.92 -38.69 19.41
N PHE A 211 28.13 -37.87 20.43
CA PHE A 211 27.15 -36.91 20.94
C PHE A 211 27.81 -35.54 21.06
N GLU A 212 27.01 -34.48 20.95
CA GLU A 212 27.52 -33.11 21.08
C GLU A 212 27.81 -32.79 22.54
N GLU A 213 29.05 -32.41 22.84
CA GLU A 213 29.45 -32.02 24.20
C GLU A 213 28.85 -30.68 24.63
N THR A 214 28.41 -29.85 23.68
CA THR A 214 27.75 -28.55 23.91
C THR A 214 26.47 -28.46 23.10
N MET A 215 25.37 -28.08 23.75
CA MET A 215 24.04 -27.92 23.16
C MET A 215 23.51 -26.52 23.47
N ILE A 216 23.12 -25.76 22.44
CA ILE A 216 22.47 -24.46 22.58
C ILE A 216 20.96 -24.69 22.60
N VAL A 217 20.26 -24.10 23.57
CA VAL A 217 18.81 -24.29 23.73
C VAL A 217 18.09 -22.95 23.85
N PRO A 218 16.80 -22.85 23.49
CA PRO A 218 16.04 -21.64 23.71
C PRO A 218 15.91 -21.35 25.22
N MET A 219 16.15 -20.10 25.59
CA MET A 219 16.09 -19.64 26.98
C MET A 219 14.67 -19.79 27.53
N ASP A 220 14.55 -20.31 28.74
CA ASP A 220 13.28 -20.50 29.47
C ASP A 220 12.24 -21.44 28.81
N GLU A 221 12.63 -22.19 27.77
CA GLU A 221 11.78 -23.18 27.10
C GLU A 221 12.24 -24.62 27.36
N PRO A 222 11.32 -25.58 27.50
CA PRO A 222 11.68 -26.98 27.70
C PRO A 222 12.49 -27.53 26.52
N PHE A 223 13.47 -28.38 26.82
CA PHE A 223 14.35 -28.98 25.80
C PHE A 223 14.61 -30.46 26.12
N SER A 224 14.93 -31.22 25.08
CA SER A 224 15.18 -32.66 25.19
C SER A 224 16.59 -33.01 24.77
N VAL A 225 17.25 -33.86 25.54
CA VAL A 225 18.58 -34.40 25.23
C VAL A 225 18.41 -35.86 24.80
N THR A 226 18.77 -36.16 23.55
CA THR A 226 18.73 -37.53 23.03
C THR A 226 20.13 -38.11 22.88
N LEU A 227 20.38 -39.26 23.48
CA LEU A 227 21.63 -40.01 23.36
C LEU A 227 21.38 -41.40 22.79
N THR A 228 22.16 -41.79 21.79
CA THR A 228 22.02 -43.09 21.13
C THR A 228 23.08 -44.07 21.60
N LEU A 229 22.69 -45.31 21.86
CA LEU A 229 23.59 -46.37 22.30
C LEU A 229 24.38 -46.91 21.09
N SER A 230 25.70 -46.99 21.21
CA SER A 230 26.57 -47.53 20.16
C SER A 230 26.36 -49.03 19.96
N GLU A 231 26.41 -49.51 18.71
CA GLU A 231 26.36 -50.95 18.39
C GLU A 231 27.52 -51.75 19.00
N LEU A 232 28.62 -51.08 19.38
CA LEU A 232 29.81 -51.69 19.99
C LEU A 232 29.73 -51.77 21.53
N SER A 233 28.56 -51.48 22.11
CA SER A 233 28.31 -51.53 23.55
C SER A 233 28.15 -52.99 24.02
N ASP A 234 28.93 -53.41 25.02
CA ASP A 234 28.82 -54.78 25.56
C ASP A 234 27.65 -54.92 26.54
N GLN A 235 27.12 -53.80 27.06
CA GLN A 235 25.94 -53.75 27.93
C GLN A 235 24.85 -52.84 27.33
N THR A 236 23.59 -53.24 27.52
CA THR A 236 22.39 -52.51 27.10
C THR A 236 21.52 -52.19 28.33
N PRO A 237 21.83 -51.11 29.08
CA PRO A 237 21.04 -50.72 30.24
C PRO A 237 19.60 -50.38 29.83
N THR A 238 18.60 -50.87 30.55
CA THR A 238 17.19 -50.61 30.22
C THR A 238 16.75 -49.18 30.54
N SER A 239 17.50 -48.46 31.38
CA SER A 239 17.23 -47.07 31.75
C SER A 239 18.50 -46.25 31.91
N GLY A 240 18.36 -44.95 31.72
CA GLY A 240 19.34 -43.92 32.01
C GLY A 240 18.77 -42.87 32.96
N VAL A 241 19.65 -42.16 33.65
CA VAL A 241 19.28 -41.03 34.52
C VAL A 241 20.13 -39.83 34.17
N ALA A 242 19.51 -38.69 33.91
CA ALA A 242 20.19 -37.43 33.60
C ALA A 242 19.81 -36.35 34.62
N ARG A 243 20.75 -35.46 34.93
CA ARG A 243 20.51 -34.36 35.87
C ARG A 243 21.16 -33.07 35.39
N PHE A 244 20.38 -32.01 35.26
CA PHE A 244 20.88 -30.66 35.03
C PHE A 244 21.24 -29.99 36.36
N GLY A 245 22.53 -29.73 36.60
CA GLY A 245 23.00 -29.06 37.82
C GLY A 245 22.56 -29.76 39.12
N ILE A 246 21.73 -29.07 39.91
CA ILE A 246 21.20 -29.50 41.24
C ILE A 246 19.71 -29.91 41.14
N GLN A 247 19.11 -29.88 39.94
CA GLN A 247 17.69 -30.20 39.75
C GLN A 247 17.39 -31.68 40.00
N GLU A 248 16.10 -32.01 40.07
CA GLU A 248 15.67 -33.40 40.20
C GLU A 248 16.13 -34.23 38.99
N PRO A 249 16.63 -35.46 39.21
CA PRO A 249 17.10 -36.31 38.12
C PRO A 249 15.93 -36.82 37.27
N VAL A 250 16.06 -36.69 35.95
CA VAL A 250 15.11 -37.17 34.95
C VAL A 250 15.54 -38.56 34.48
N SER A 251 14.62 -39.53 34.48
CA SER A 251 14.88 -40.89 34.02
C SER A 251 14.28 -41.12 32.63
N ALA A 252 15.05 -41.78 31.76
CA ALA A 252 14.58 -42.21 30.44
C ALA A 252 14.73 -43.72 30.28
N GLN A 253 13.77 -44.36 29.61
CA GLN A 253 13.87 -45.77 29.22
C GLN A 253 14.52 -45.88 27.84
N LEU A 254 15.17 -47.02 27.57
CA LEU A 254 15.71 -47.31 26.24
C LEU A 254 14.56 -47.50 25.25
N GLN A 255 14.53 -46.71 24.18
CA GLN A 255 13.59 -46.89 23.08
C GLN A 255 14.13 -47.93 22.09
N ASP A 256 13.36 -48.99 21.83
CA ASP A 256 13.82 -50.16 21.04
C ASP A 256 14.06 -49.84 19.54
N ASP A 257 13.36 -48.85 18.98
CA ASP A 257 13.42 -48.52 17.54
C ASP A 257 14.79 -47.99 17.12
N ASN A 258 15.35 -47.04 17.89
CA ASN A 258 16.62 -46.35 17.57
C ASN A 258 17.72 -46.56 18.62
N LYS A 259 17.51 -47.43 19.63
CA LYS A 259 18.41 -47.62 20.78
C LYS A 259 18.81 -46.30 21.45
N SER A 260 17.85 -45.39 21.63
CA SER A 260 18.07 -44.04 22.16
C SER A 260 17.43 -43.81 23.53
N TYR A 261 18.01 -42.89 24.30
CA TYR A 261 17.47 -42.35 25.54
C TYR A 261 17.17 -40.86 25.33
N THR A 262 15.92 -40.44 25.55
CA THR A 262 15.50 -39.03 25.48
C THR A 262 15.17 -38.53 26.88
N PHE A 263 15.86 -37.48 27.32
CA PHE A 263 15.68 -36.85 28.62
C PHE A 263 15.08 -35.46 28.44
N ASP A 264 13.89 -35.24 28.99
CA ASP A 264 13.18 -33.96 28.89
C ASP A 264 13.47 -33.09 30.11
N PHE A 265 13.90 -31.85 29.88
CA PHE A 265 14.19 -30.88 30.91
C PHE A 265 13.26 -29.66 30.80
N PRO A 266 12.87 -29.05 31.93
CA PRO A 266 12.17 -27.76 31.90
C PRO A 266 13.11 -26.66 31.38
N GLY A 267 12.52 -25.51 31.02
CA GLY A 267 13.29 -24.38 30.51
C GLY A 267 14.31 -23.82 31.48
N GLN A 268 15.43 -23.33 30.93
CA GLN A 268 16.58 -22.87 31.69
C GLN A 268 16.97 -21.46 31.25
N SER A 269 17.30 -20.59 32.21
CA SER A 269 17.80 -19.23 31.93
C SER A 269 19.33 -19.16 32.02
N GLU A 270 19.96 -20.02 32.83
CA GLU A 270 21.39 -19.99 33.10
C GLU A 270 22.14 -21.18 32.47
N PRO A 271 23.39 -20.98 32.00
CA PRO A 271 24.26 -22.06 31.53
C PRO A 271 24.47 -23.15 32.59
N GLY A 272 24.37 -24.42 32.17
CA GLY A 272 24.50 -25.55 33.08
C GLY A 272 25.13 -26.79 32.42
N ARG A 273 25.30 -27.84 33.23
CA ARG A 273 25.79 -29.13 32.77
C ARG A 273 24.77 -30.22 33.07
N VAL A 274 24.45 -31.00 32.05
CA VAL A 274 23.65 -32.22 32.17
C VAL A 274 24.60 -33.39 32.41
N LEU A 275 24.55 -33.93 33.62
CA LEU A 275 25.28 -35.12 34.02
C LEU A 275 24.40 -36.33 33.74
N ILE A 276 24.85 -37.23 32.87
CA ILE A 276 24.05 -38.37 32.43
C ILE A 276 24.71 -39.67 32.89
N ASN A 277 23.89 -40.58 33.40
CA ASN A 277 24.30 -41.87 33.94
C ASN A 277 23.55 -42.98 33.19
N ILE A 278 24.25 -43.70 32.32
CA ILE A 278 23.70 -44.86 31.60
C ILE A 278 24.66 -46.03 31.85
N GLY A 279 24.25 -47.02 32.67
CA GLY A 279 25.13 -48.12 33.07
C GLY A 279 26.42 -47.63 33.77
N ASP A 280 27.58 -47.87 33.15
CA ASP A 280 28.89 -47.36 33.59
C ASP A 280 29.43 -46.17 32.76
N ALA A 281 28.68 -45.72 31.76
CA ALA A 281 28.94 -44.50 30.98
C ALA A 281 28.46 -43.26 31.74
N ARG A 282 29.24 -42.18 31.66
CA ARG A 282 29.03 -40.92 32.39
C ARG A 282 29.27 -39.70 31.48
N PRO A 283 28.52 -39.52 30.37
CA PRO A 283 28.71 -38.35 29.53
C PRO A 283 28.21 -37.09 30.22
N VAL A 284 28.79 -35.96 29.83
CA VAL A 284 28.46 -34.63 30.34
C VAL A 284 28.22 -33.73 29.14
N ILE A 285 27.06 -33.09 29.10
CA ILE A 285 26.69 -32.14 28.05
C ILE A 285 26.57 -30.75 28.67
N GLN A 286 27.24 -29.77 28.08
CA GLN A 286 27.10 -28.37 28.46
C GLN A 286 25.91 -27.76 27.73
N VAL A 287 24.94 -27.26 28.46
CA VAL A 287 23.75 -26.61 27.90
C VAL A 287 23.88 -25.11 28.07
N LEU A 288 23.73 -24.38 26.96
CA LEU A 288 23.84 -22.93 26.89
C LEU A 288 22.49 -22.34 26.47
N PRO A 289 21.67 -21.86 27.42
CA PRO A 289 20.43 -21.17 27.06
C PRO A 289 20.72 -19.84 26.35
N GLN A 290 20.06 -19.60 25.23
CA GLN A 290 20.12 -18.34 24.48
C GLN A 290 18.72 -17.92 24.05
N THR A 291 18.47 -16.61 23.99
CA THR A 291 17.20 -16.08 23.47
C THR A 291 16.99 -16.50 22.01
N ARG A 292 15.75 -16.57 21.52
CA ARG A 292 15.50 -16.77 20.09
C ARG A 292 15.91 -15.53 19.28
N PRO A 293 16.33 -15.69 18.01
CA PRO A 293 16.61 -14.55 17.15
C PRO A 293 15.32 -13.75 16.90
N ALA A 294 15.28 -12.49 17.31
CA ALA A 294 14.15 -11.59 17.08
C ALA A 294 14.46 -10.54 16.00
N ILE A 295 13.42 -10.15 15.26
CA ILE A 295 13.50 -9.03 14.29
C ILE A 295 13.57 -7.70 15.04
N LYS A 296 14.49 -6.83 14.61
CA LYS A 296 14.63 -5.45 15.06
C LYS A 296 13.75 -4.51 14.23
N SER A 297 13.74 -4.68 12.91
CA SER A 297 12.91 -3.89 12.00
C SER A 297 12.66 -4.61 10.67
N VAL A 298 11.54 -4.28 10.03
CA VAL A 298 11.23 -4.69 8.66
C VAL A 298 10.99 -3.45 7.82
N ARG A 299 11.62 -3.38 6.65
CA ARG A 299 11.40 -2.36 5.62
C ARG A 299 10.74 -2.99 4.41
N ALA A 300 9.66 -2.39 3.93
CA ALA A 300 9.05 -2.72 2.66
C ALA A 300 9.43 -1.67 1.63
N THR A 301 10.02 -2.10 0.52
CA THR A 301 10.22 -1.27 -0.67
C THR A 301 9.11 -1.58 -1.65
N ILE A 302 8.36 -0.55 -2.04
CA ILE A 302 7.22 -0.60 -2.94
C ILE A 302 7.65 0.05 -4.25
N VAL A 303 7.63 -0.74 -5.32
CA VAL A 303 7.82 -0.28 -6.70
C VAL A 303 6.44 -0.21 -7.33
N TYR A 304 6.00 1.01 -7.66
CA TYR A 304 4.69 1.25 -8.26
C TYR A 304 4.65 0.77 -9.72
N PRO A 305 3.46 0.49 -10.29
CA PRO A 305 3.31 0.28 -11.72
C PRO A 305 3.91 1.43 -12.53
N ASP A 306 4.58 1.10 -13.64
CA ASP A 306 5.27 2.09 -14.49
C ASP A 306 4.34 3.21 -14.98
N TYR A 307 3.05 2.90 -15.20
CA TYR A 307 2.06 3.85 -15.69
C TYR A 307 1.79 4.99 -14.70
N LEU A 308 1.88 4.73 -13.38
CA LEU A 308 1.65 5.75 -12.36
C LEU A 308 2.77 6.80 -12.29
N GLN A 309 3.95 6.53 -12.87
CA GLN A 309 5.12 7.42 -12.82
C GLN A 309 5.53 7.89 -11.41
N LEU A 310 5.12 7.15 -10.37
CA LEU A 310 5.46 7.42 -8.99
C LEU A 310 6.86 6.91 -8.66
N ARG A 311 7.55 7.61 -7.75
CA ARG A 311 8.85 7.15 -7.24
C ARG A 311 8.66 6.01 -6.26
N ASP A 312 9.59 5.06 -6.29
CA ASP A 312 9.64 3.96 -5.33
C ASP A 312 9.61 4.47 -3.88
N LYS A 313 8.80 3.82 -3.05
CA LYS A 313 8.58 4.20 -1.66
C LYS A 313 9.10 3.13 -0.73
N THR A 314 9.92 3.52 0.24
CA THR A 314 10.37 2.60 1.30
C THR A 314 9.71 2.96 2.61
N LYS A 315 9.05 1.99 3.25
CA LYS A 315 8.31 2.16 4.50
C LYS A 315 8.81 1.18 5.56
N GLU A 316 9.08 1.68 6.76
CA GLU A 316 9.40 0.84 7.91
C GLU A 316 8.09 0.32 8.54
N LEU A 317 7.96 -1.00 8.63
CA LEU A 317 6.80 -1.69 9.18
C LEU A 317 7.02 -1.95 10.67
N ARG A 318 6.39 -1.13 11.52
CA ARG A 318 6.33 -1.37 12.98
C ARG A 318 5.12 -2.21 13.38
N VAL A 319 4.02 -2.03 12.66
CA VAL A 319 2.76 -2.77 12.77
C VAL A 319 2.71 -3.63 11.52
N GLY A 320 2.43 -4.93 11.65
CA GLY A 320 2.43 -5.90 10.56
C GLY A 320 1.30 -5.72 9.54
N THR A 321 0.98 -4.48 9.16
CA THR A 321 -0.04 -4.15 8.16
C THR A 321 0.49 -3.08 7.21
N LEU A 322 0.37 -3.35 5.92
CA LEU A 322 0.69 -2.44 4.83
C LEU A 322 -0.58 -2.20 4.00
N SER A 323 -1.36 -1.21 4.42
CA SER A 323 -2.58 -0.74 3.73
C SER A 323 -2.41 0.72 3.29
N GLY A 324 -3.11 1.14 2.23
CA GLY A 324 -3.19 2.54 1.78
C GLY A 324 -2.07 3.05 0.87
N ASP A 325 -0.86 2.48 0.98
CA ASP A 325 0.31 2.91 0.19
C ASP A 325 0.59 2.04 -1.04
N VAL A 326 -0.24 1.02 -1.26
CA VAL A 326 0.05 -0.09 -2.15
C VAL A 326 -1.10 -0.25 -3.14
N VAL A 327 -0.77 -0.21 -4.42
CA VAL A 327 -1.72 -0.30 -5.54
C VAL A 327 -1.63 -1.68 -6.16
N VAL A 328 -2.73 -2.16 -6.74
CA VAL A 328 -2.70 -3.36 -7.59
C VAL A 328 -1.68 -3.18 -8.73
N GLY A 329 -0.91 -4.22 -9.01
CA GLY A 329 0.18 -4.18 -9.99
C GLY A 329 1.53 -3.74 -9.44
N SER A 330 1.59 -3.16 -8.22
CA SER A 330 2.86 -2.85 -7.54
C SER A 330 3.67 -4.11 -7.25
N LYS A 331 4.99 -3.95 -7.16
CA LYS A 331 5.92 -5.00 -6.68
C LYS A 331 6.46 -4.61 -5.32
N ILE A 332 6.41 -5.53 -4.36
CA ILE A 332 6.94 -5.33 -3.01
C ILE A 332 8.14 -6.23 -2.73
N SER A 333 9.13 -5.70 -2.05
CA SER A 333 10.24 -6.48 -1.48
C SER A 333 10.43 -6.12 -0.01
N LEU A 334 10.66 -7.14 0.81
CA LEU A 334 10.84 -7.01 2.25
C LEU A 334 12.32 -7.18 2.61
N GLU A 335 12.84 -6.24 3.38
CA GLU A 335 14.14 -6.32 4.03
C GLU A 335 13.92 -6.35 5.56
N ALA A 336 14.23 -7.47 6.21
CA ALA A 336 14.20 -7.59 7.66
C ALA A 336 15.61 -7.62 8.24
N THR A 337 15.81 -6.92 9.35
CA THR A 337 17.08 -6.92 10.10
C THR A 337 16.84 -7.49 11.50
N THR A 338 17.66 -8.46 11.92
CA THR A 338 17.60 -9.04 13.26
C THR A 338 18.41 -8.23 14.29
N LEU A 339 18.23 -8.52 15.57
CA LEU A 339 19.00 -7.87 16.65
C LEU A 339 20.53 -8.07 16.47
N GLU A 340 21.31 -7.05 16.86
CA GLU A 340 22.76 -6.99 16.61
C GLU A 340 23.53 -8.21 17.14
N GLY A 341 24.43 -8.76 16.32
CA GLY A 341 25.39 -9.80 16.70
C GLY A 341 24.99 -11.24 16.38
N ARG A 342 23.87 -11.48 15.67
CA ARG A 342 23.46 -12.83 15.25
C ARG A 342 23.48 -13.01 13.75
N GLU A 343 24.25 -13.99 13.29
CA GLU A 343 24.25 -14.44 11.91
C GLU A 343 23.11 -15.43 11.68
N LEU A 344 22.46 -15.31 10.53
CA LEU A 344 21.37 -16.17 10.12
C LEU A 344 21.86 -17.26 9.17
N LYS A 345 21.22 -18.43 9.23
CA LYS A 345 21.55 -19.58 8.38
C LYS A 345 20.56 -19.71 7.23
N ALA A 346 19.27 -19.59 7.51
CA ALA A 346 18.20 -19.73 6.53
C ALA A 346 16.99 -18.85 6.89
N GLY A 347 16.17 -18.54 5.89
CA GLY A 347 14.88 -17.90 6.09
C GLY A 347 13.91 -18.28 5.00
N THR A 348 12.62 -18.32 5.34
CA THR A 348 11.52 -18.64 4.42
C THR A 348 10.43 -17.59 4.54
N LEU A 349 9.77 -17.32 3.42
CA LEU A 349 8.61 -16.46 3.33
C LEU A 349 7.42 -17.30 2.86
N THR A 350 6.40 -17.40 3.70
CA THR A 350 5.12 -18.01 3.35
C THR A 350 4.15 -16.92 2.90
N ILE A 351 3.58 -17.07 1.71
CA ILE A 351 2.61 -16.15 1.12
C ILE A 351 1.26 -16.86 1.06
N GLU A 352 0.27 -16.27 1.73
CA GLU A 352 -1.10 -16.75 1.79
C GLU A 352 -2.04 -15.69 1.19
N GLU A 353 -2.84 -16.08 0.19
CA GLU A 353 -3.86 -15.22 -0.42
C GLU A 353 -5.11 -15.27 0.46
N LEU A 354 -5.56 -14.10 0.94
CA LEU A 354 -6.76 -13.97 1.75
C LEU A 354 -7.97 -13.68 0.84
N PRO A 355 -9.17 -14.20 1.15
CA PRO A 355 -10.38 -13.85 0.41
C PRO A 355 -10.65 -12.34 0.52
N LYS A 356 -11.06 -11.72 -0.59
CA LYS A 356 -11.49 -10.32 -0.61
C LYS A 356 -12.80 -10.23 0.16
N THR A 357 -12.81 -9.58 1.32
CA THR A 357 -14.04 -9.32 2.06
C THR A 357 -14.84 -8.30 1.25
N THR A 358 -15.81 -8.77 0.45
CA THR A 358 -16.80 -7.86 -0.14
C THR A 358 -17.64 -7.34 1.02
N GLU A 359 -17.47 -6.06 1.39
CA GLU A 359 -18.51 -5.38 2.15
C GLU A 359 -19.76 -5.46 1.28
N ARG A 360 -20.75 -6.26 1.71
CA ARG A 360 -22.08 -6.18 1.13
C ARG A 360 -22.58 -4.78 1.44
N ASP A 361 -22.68 -3.93 0.42
CA ASP A 361 -23.44 -2.69 0.51
C ASP A 361 -24.83 -3.03 1.03
N LEU A 362 -25.10 -2.65 2.28
CA LEU A 362 -26.38 -2.85 2.94
C LEU A 362 -27.48 -1.91 2.40
N PHE A 363 -27.28 -1.31 1.23
CA PHE A 363 -28.13 -0.28 0.65
C PHE A 363 -28.67 -0.57 -0.76
N ASP A 364 -28.28 -1.67 -1.41
CA ASP A 364 -29.00 -2.14 -2.61
C ASP A 364 -30.23 -2.96 -2.18
N ASN A 365 -31.27 -2.26 -1.74
CA ASN A 365 -32.62 -2.75 -1.88
C ASN A 365 -33.12 -2.27 -3.24
N ASP A 366 -33.08 -3.17 -4.22
CA ASP A 366 -33.99 -3.14 -5.37
C ASP A 366 -35.43 -3.07 -4.82
N PHE A 367 -35.95 -1.86 -4.75
CA PHE A 367 -37.37 -1.60 -4.54
C PHE A 367 -38.05 -1.74 -5.90
N ASP A 368 -38.20 -2.98 -6.35
CA ASP A 368 -39.00 -3.31 -7.51
C ASP A 368 -40.47 -3.02 -7.17
N LEU A 369 -40.97 -1.87 -7.61
CA LEU A 369 -42.39 -1.52 -7.59
C LEU A 369 -43.11 -2.41 -8.62
N PRO A 370 -44.07 -3.27 -8.23
CA PRO A 370 -44.93 -3.91 -9.21
C PRO A 370 -45.93 -2.88 -9.71
N GLY A 371 -45.82 -2.57 -11.01
CA GLY A 371 -46.80 -1.78 -11.73
C GLY A 371 -48.20 -2.42 -11.72
N ASP A 372 -49.18 -1.53 -11.71
CA ASP A 372 -50.61 -1.78 -11.70
C ASP A 372 -51.12 -2.58 -12.93
N ASN A 373 -52.30 -3.20 -12.75
CA ASN A 373 -53.19 -3.91 -13.70
C ASN A 373 -53.14 -5.45 -13.75
N GLN A 374 -54.01 -6.10 -12.97
CA GLN A 374 -55.15 -6.87 -13.49
C GLN A 374 -56.13 -7.35 -12.40
N GLU A 375 -57.42 -7.26 -12.73
CA GLU A 375 -58.61 -7.52 -11.91
C GLU A 375 -58.71 -8.92 -11.27
N PRO A 376 -59.51 -9.07 -10.19
CA PRO A 376 -59.69 -10.34 -9.50
C PRO A 376 -60.76 -11.20 -10.18
N SER A 377 -60.49 -12.49 -10.37
CA SER A 377 -61.55 -13.47 -10.60
C SER A 377 -61.41 -14.66 -9.64
N GLU A 378 -62.47 -14.84 -8.87
CA GLU A 378 -62.75 -16.01 -8.05
C GLU A 378 -62.95 -17.25 -8.94
N THR A 379 -62.45 -18.40 -8.52
CA THR A 379 -63.20 -19.68 -8.53
C THR A 379 -62.44 -20.74 -7.74
N ALA A 380 -63.24 -21.66 -7.19
CA ALA A 380 -62.94 -22.50 -6.06
C ALA A 380 -62.44 -23.91 -6.42
N GLU A 381 -62.10 -24.63 -5.34
CA GLU A 381 -62.22 -26.08 -5.12
C GLU A 381 -61.06 -27.02 -5.51
N ASP A 382 -60.48 -27.57 -4.43
CA ASP A 382 -60.14 -28.97 -4.19
C ASP A 382 -59.15 -29.70 -5.11
N SER A 383 -57.99 -30.03 -4.55
CA SER A 383 -57.70 -31.45 -4.22
C SER A 383 -56.41 -31.61 -3.41
N ASN A 384 -56.59 -32.27 -2.28
CA ASN A 384 -55.58 -32.73 -1.34
C ASN A 384 -54.79 -33.92 -1.93
N SER A 385 -53.46 -33.80 -2.06
CA SER A 385 -52.56 -34.96 -2.06
C SER A 385 -51.19 -34.57 -1.51
N GLY A 386 -50.75 -35.30 -0.50
CA GLY A 386 -49.62 -34.93 0.35
C GLY A 386 -48.24 -35.23 -0.25
N ALA A 387 -47.30 -34.34 0.06
CA ALA A 387 -45.87 -34.60 0.20
C ALA A 387 -45.26 -33.45 1.05
N PRO A 388 -44.14 -33.67 1.76
CA PRO A 388 -43.70 -32.80 2.84
C PRO A 388 -43.17 -31.46 2.33
N LEU A 389 -43.28 -30.44 3.17
CA LEU A 389 -42.66 -29.13 3.05
C LEU A 389 -41.16 -29.27 2.72
N GLU A 390 -40.81 -29.07 1.45
CA GLU A 390 -39.46 -28.68 1.07
C GLU A 390 -39.29 -27.24 1.56
N ALA A 391 -38.41 -27.08 2.54
CA ALA A 391 -37.85 -25.79 2.90
C ALA A 391 -37.20 -25.22 1.63
N ASN A 392 -37.71 -24.08 1.16
CA ASN A 392 -37.07 -23.29 0.12
C ASN A 392 -35.59 -23.14 0.47
N ALA A 393 -34.76 -23.83 -0.31
CA ALA A 393 -33.33 -23.66 -0.33
C ALA A 393 -33.07 -22.18 -0.59
N LEU A 394 -32.31 -21.56 0.31
CA LEU A 394 -31.57 -20.34 0.02
C LEU A 394 -30.88 -20.53 -1.33
N PRO A 395 -30.83 -19.52 -2.21
CA PRO A 395 -29.97 -19.63 -3.38
C PRO A 395 -28.55 -19.90 -2.89
N ASP A 396 -28.02 -21.05 -3.29
CA ASP A 396 -26.66 -21.49 -3.01
C ASP A 396 -25.72 -20.32 -3.29
N GLY A 397 -25.07 -19.84 -2.23
CA GLY A 397 -23.96 -18.91 -2.36
C GLY A 397 -22.97 -19.48 -3.36
N GLU A 398 -22.49 -18.62 -4.24
CA GLU A 398 -21.39 -18.93 -5.16
C GLU A 398 -20.32 -19.74 -4.43
N PRO A 399 -19.77 -20.80 -5.05
CA PRO A 399 -18.83 -21.68 -4.37
C PRO A 399 -17.66 -20.85 -3.85
N GLU A 400 -17.45 -20.88 -2.52
CA GLU A 400 -16.21 -20.39 -1.90
C GLU A 400 -15.04 -20.99 -2.67
N VAL A 401 -14.36 -20.15 -3.45
CA VAL A 401 -13.15 -20.53 -4.16
C VAL A 401 -12.15 -20.94 -3.08
N ALA A 402 -11.80 -22.23 -3.04
CA ALA A 402 -10.84 -22.76 -2.09
C ALA A 402 -9.56 -21.90 -2.12
N PRO A 403 -9.05 -21.42 -0.97
CA PRO A 403 -7.89 -20.53 -0.94
C PRO A 403 -6.72 -21.23 -1.64
N ALA A 404 -6.02 -20.50 -2.50
CA ALA A 404 -4.85 -21.02 -3.20
C ALA A 404 -3.83 -21.55 -2.17
N PRO A 405 -3.14 -22.68 -2.44
CA PRO A 405 -2.18 -23.23 -1.50
C PRO A 405 -1.06 -22.21 -1.21
N PRO A 406 -0.63 -22.07 0.06
CA PRO A 406 0.35 -21.08 0.45
C PRO A 406 1.67 -21.31 -0.28
N ARG A 407 2.23 -20.24 -0.86
CA ARG A 407 3.49 -20.30 -1.61
C ARG A 407 4.66 -20.05 -0.66
N ILE A 408 5.63 -20.95 -0.62
CA ILE A 408 6.82 -20.82 0.21
C ILE A 408 8.00 -20.41 -0.67
N LEU A 409 8.64 -19.28 -0.37
CA LEU A 409 9.80 -18.76 -1.07
C LEU A 409 11.01 -18.68 -0.13
N PRO A 410 12.22 -19.03 -0.57
CA PRO A 410 13.43 -18.84 0.23
C PRO A 410 13.81 -17.35 0.31
N LEU A 411 14.15 -16.88 1.51
CA LEU A 411 14.71 -15.55 1.74
C LEU A 411 16.23 -15.58 1.50
N ARG A 412 16.77 -14.53 0.89
CA ARG A 412 18.23 -14.36 0.78
C ARG A 412 18.77 -13.85 2.11
N VAL A 413 19.68 -14.62 2.70
CA VAL A 413 20.33 -14.29 3.97
C VAL A 413 21.68 -13.63 3.71
N THR A 414 21.97 -12.52 4.39
CA THR A 414 23.29 -11.87 4.36
C THR A 414 23.62 -11.34 5.75
N GLY A 415 24.41 -12.10 6.52
CA GLY A 415 24.72 -11.78 7.92
C GLY A 415 23.45 -11.79 8.78
N SER A 416 23.05 -10.61 9.27
CA SER A 416 21.84 -10.39 10.09
C SER A 416 20.64 -9.86 9.29
N GLN A 417 20.72 -9.86 7.95
CA GLN A 417 19.67 -9.35 7.06
C GLN A 417 18.99 -10.46 6.26
N LEU A 418 17.68 -10.31 6.08
CA LEU A 418 16.81 -11.17 5.28
C LEU A 418 16.17 -10.34 4.17
N ASN A 419 16.36 -10.74 2.92
CA ASN A 419 15.78 -10.06 1.76
C ASN A 419 14.83 -11.00 1.03
N SER A 420 13.59 -10.57 0.81
CA SER A 420 12.62 -11.29 -0.01
C SER A 420 12.85 -11.03 -1.51
N PRO A 421 12.45 -11.96 -2.40
CA PRO A 421 12.24 -11.62 -3.80
C PRO A 421 11.11 -10.59 -3.95
N SER A 422 11.03 -9.96 -5.12
CA SER A 422 9.92 -9.06 -5.45
C SER A 422 8.64 -9.86 -5.66
N ILE A 423 7.57 -9.43 -4.99
CA ILE A 423 6.24 -10.05 -5.01
C ILE A 423 5.32 -9.11 -5.77
N SER A 424 4.72 -9.59 -6.86
CA SER A 424 3.72 -8.83 -7.60
C SER A 424 2.37 -8.91 -6.91
N LEU A 425 1.77 -7.75 -6.67
CA LEU A 425 0.49 -7.63 -5.98
C LEU A 425 -0.66 -7.65 -6.98
N GLN A 426 -1.65 -8.48 -6.68
CA GLN A 426 -2.92 -8.59 -7.40
C GLN A 426 -4.01 -7.88 -6.59
N SER A 427 -5.27 -8.02 -6.99
CA SER A 427 -6.43 -7.42 -6.29
C SER A 427 -6.80 -8.09 -4.97
N GLN A 428 -6.22 -9.26 -4.66
CA GLN A 428 -6.50 -9.99 -3.43
C GLN A 428 -5.54 -9.57 -2.29
N PRO A 429 -6.03 -9.43 -1.05
CA PRO A 429 -5.17 -9.21 0.11
C PRO A 429 -4.23 -10.40 0.36
N LEU A 430 -3.03 -10.13 0.87
CA LEU A 430 -2.00 -11.14 1.11
C LEU A 430 -1.57 -11.15 2.58
N GLN A 431 -1.28 -12.33 3.11
CA GLN A 431 -0.60 -12.52 4.39
C GLN A 431 0.80 -13.10 4.13
N LEU A 432 1.82 -12.34 4.53
CA LEU A 432 3.23 -12.66 4.38
C LEU A 432 3.80 -13.05 5.74
N GLN A 433 4.21 -14.30 5.92
CA GLN A 433 4.83 -14.78 7.16
C GLN A 433 6.31 -15.09 6.92
N MET A 434 7.18 -14.33 7.57
CA MET A 434 8.63 -14.55 7.53
C MET A 434 9.06 -15.44 8.69
N ASN A 435 9.80 -16.51 8.40
CA ASN A 435 10.43 -17.40 9.37
C ASN A 435 11.94 -17.49 9.12
N TRP A 436 12.74 -17.70 10.17
CA TRP A 436 14.20 -17.77 10.07
C TRP A 436 14.85 -18.63 11.14
N GLU A 437 16.05 -19.12 10.82
CA GLU A 437 16.91 -19.93 11.68
C GLU A 437 18.28 -19.26 11.78
N ASP A 438 18.82 -19.15 13.01
CA ASP A 438 20.17 -18.63 13.22
C ASP A 438 21.27 -19.70 13.01
N VAL A 439 22.54 -19.27 12.96
CA VAL A 439 23.69 -20.19 12.84
C VAL A 439 23.84 -21.16 14.02
N ASN A 440 23.17 -20.87 15.15
CA ASN A 440 23.15 -21.71 16.34
C ASN A 440 22.01 -22.74 16.31
N GLY A 441 21.21 -22.79 15.24
CA GLY A 441 20.11 -23.74 15.08
C GLY A 441 18.83 -23.36 15.83
N LEU A 442 18.72 -22.11 16.31
CA LEU A 442 17.52 -21.62 16.97
C LEU A 442 16.54 -21.04 15.93
N GLU A 443 15.36 -21.63 15.87
CA GLU A 443 14.23 -21.09 15.11
C GLU A 443 13.64 -19.85 15.79
N ASP A 444 12.99 -19.00 15.00
CA ASP A 444 12.21 -17.90 15.51
C ASP A 444 10.98 -18.36 16.34
N ALA A 445 10.31 -17.44 17.04
CA ALA A 445 9.24 -17.76 17.99
C ALA A 445 7.83 -17.97 17.36
N GLY A 446 7.69 -17.95 16.01
CA GLY A 446 6.38 -18.12 15.34
C GLY A 446 6.17 -17.27 14.08
N GLY A 447 7.19 -16.56 13.65
CA GLY A 447 7.29 -15.78 12.42
C GLY A 447 6.82 -14.35 12.59
N HIS A 448 7.24 -13.49 11.66
CA HIS A 448 6.73 -12.14 11.56
C HIS A 448 5.69 -12.06 10.45
N ARG A 449 4.43 -11.78 10.82
CA ARG A 449 3.29 -11.69 9.91
C ARG A 449 3.08 -10.25 9.44
N ILE A 450 2.92 -10.08 8.14
CA ILE A 450 2.64 -8.82 7.48
C ILE A 450 1.41 -9.02 6.59
N ARG A 451 0.33 -8.30 6.86
CA ARG A 451 -0.85 -8.23 6.02
C ARG A 451 -0.69 -7.10 5.01
N VAL A 452 -0.89 -7.39 3.74
CA VAL A 452 -0.82 -6.44 2.63
C VAL A 452 -2.19 -6.33 2.00
N GLU A 453 -2.72 -5.11 1.93
CA GLU A 453 -4.02 -4.82 1.33
C GLU A 453 -3.80 -3.87 0.13
N PRO A 454 -3.77 -4.43 -1.08
CA PRO A 454 -3.63 -3.64 -2.30
C PRO A 454 -4.92 -2.90 -2.62
N LEU A 455 -4.81 -1.61 -2.96
CA LEU A 455 -5.91 -0.77 -3.41
C LEU A 455 -6.05 -0.84 -4.92
N ASP A 456 -7.30 -0.93 -5.39
CA ASP A 456 -7.65 -0.81 -6.80
C ASP A 456 -7.62 0.69 -7.18
N ASP A 457 -7.05 0.99 -8.35
CA ASP A 457 -7.00 2.33 -8.97
C ASP A 457 -8.40 2.70 -9.49
N GLN A 458 -8.99 3.75 -8.93
CA GLN A 458 -10.36 4.15 -9.22
C GLN A 458 -10.47 4.99 -10.50
N ARG A 459 -11.65 4.99 -11.13
CA ARG A 459 -11.90 5.83 -12.31
C ARG A 459 -11.91 7.31 -11.93
N PRO A 460 -11.30 8.19 -12.75
CA PRO A 460 -11.35 9.62 -12.49
C PRO A 460 -12.76 10.16 -12.66
N LEU A 461 -13.06 11.25 -11.97
CA LEU A 461 -14.32 11.97 -12.04
C LEU A 461 -14.09 13.34 -12.68
N ALA A 462 -15.04 13.83 -13.48
CA ALA A 462 -15.00 15.14 -14.11
C ALA A 462 -16.35 15.84 -13.97
N TYR A 463 -16.32 17.12 -13.60
CA TYR A 463 -17.50 17.96 -13.39
C TYR A 463 -17.29 19.34 -13.99
N ILE A 464 -18.40 19.98 -14.39
CA ILE A 464 -18.47 21.38 -14.80
C ILE A 464 -19.18 22.15 -13.69
N GLN A 465 -18.63 23.31 -13.29
CA GLN A 465 -19.19 24.22 -12.29
C GLN A 465 -19.30 25.65 -12.85
N ASP A 466 -19.98 26.52 -12.11
CA ASP A 466 -20.19 27.94 -12.43
C ASP A 466 -20.98 28.22 -13.72
N ILE A 467 -21.81 27.26 -14.16
CA ILE A 467 -22.71 27.42 -15.30
C ILE A 467 -23.95 26.55 -15.14
N GLU A 468 -25.07 27.05 -15.67
CA GLU A 468 -26.31 26.30 -15.74
C GLU A 468 -26.25 25.17 -16.79
N ARG A 469 -27.14 24.18 -16.66
CA ARG A 469 -27.21 23.06 -17.60
C ARG A 469 -27.63 23.51 -19.00
N GLN A 470 -28.42 24.58 -19.10
CA GLN A 470 -28.86 25.18 -20.35
C GLN A 470 -28.61 26.68 -20.27
N THR A 471 -27.84 27.22 -21.22
CA THR A 471 -27.54 28.65 -21.24
C THR A 471 -27.71 29.17 -22.66
N VAL A 472 -28.42 30.30 -22.80
CA VAL A 472 -28.56 31.02 -24.06
C VAL A 472 -27.43 32.04 -24.17
N LEU A 473 -26.82 32.13 -25.35
CA LEU A 473 -25.57 32.84 -25.57
C LEU A 473 -25.59 33.47 -26.96
N LEU A 474 -25.19 34.72 -27.09
CA LEU A 474 -24.93 35.33 -28.40
C LEU A 474 -23.63 34.80 -28.99
N GLU A 475 -23.50 34.76 -30.33
CA GLU A 475 -22.22 34.41 -30.99
C GLU A 475 -21.02 35.25 -30.48
N GLU A 476 -21.34 36.48 -30.14
CA GLU A 476 -20.50 37.55 -29.64
C GLU A 476 -20.12 37.39 -28.15
N GLU A 477 -20.92 36.69 -27.36
CA GLU A 477 -20.74 36.64 -25.91
C GLU A 477 -19.70 35.58 -25.51
N THR A 478 -19.18 35.69 -24.28
CA THR A 478 -18.19 34.78 -23.72
C THR A 478 -18.70 34.26 -22.40
N VAL A 479 -18.90 32.95 -22.31
CA VAL A 479 -19.28 32.29 -21.08
C VAL A 479 -18.05 31.76 -20.37
N SER A 480 -18.05 31.78 -19.04
CA SER A 480 -16.97 31.25 -18.21
C SER A 480 -17.50 30.17 -17.29
N PHE A 481 -16.82 29.02 -17.22
CA PHE A 481 -17.17 27.90 -16.35
C PHE A 481 -15.90 27.19 -15.87
N GLU A 482 -15.95 26.51 -14.73
CA GLU A 482 -14.80 25.76 -14.19
C GLU A 482 -14.95 24.26 -14.49
N ILE A 483 -13.86 23.64 -14.96
CA ILE A 483 -13.76 22.19 -15.08
C ILE A 483 -12.95 21.68 -13.90
N ILE A 484 -13.49 20.69 -13.18
CA ILE A 484 -12.83 20.06 -12.04
C ILE A 484 -12.74 18.57 -12.31
N ALA A 485 -11.54 18.01 -12.15
CA ALA A 485 -11.33 16.58 -12.19
C ALA A 485 -10.66 16.07 -10.92
N GLU A 486 -11.07 14.88 -10.50
CA GLU A 486 -10.59 14.21 -9.30
C GLU A 486 -10.17 12.78 -9.61
N ASP A 487 -8.99 12.40 -9.13
CA ASP A 487 -8.41 11.07 -9.30
C ASP A 487 -7.55 10.70 -8.10
N ASP A 488 -7.44 9.41 -7.76
CA ASP A 488 -6.69 8.94 -6.59
C ASP A 488 -5.17 8.93 -6.81
N TYR A 489 -4.73 8.69 -8.06
CA TYR A 489 -3.32 8.63 -8.45
C TYR A 489 -2.86 9.73 -9.42
N GLY A 490 -3.78 10.61 -9.80
CA GLY A 490 -3.53 11.85 -10.53
C GLY A 490 -3.97 11.80 -11.98
N THR A 491 -4.30 12.96 -12.52
CA THR A 491 -4.79 13.11 -13.88
C THR A 491 -3.66 13.42 -14.87
N LYS A 492 -3.73 12.90 -16.09
CA LYS A 492 -2.79 13.20 -17.18
C LYS A 492 -3.09 14.59 -17.74
N HIS A 493 -4.35 14.85 -18.07
CA HIS A 493 -4.84 16.17 -18.47
C HIS A 493 -6.36 16.25 -18.37
N ILE A 494 -6.85 17.48 -18.27
CA ILE A 494 -8.28 17.80 -18.39
C ILE A 494 -8.54 18.62 -19.64
N GLY A 495 -9.75 18.49 -20.16
CA GLY A 495 -10.20 19.28 -21.29
C GLY A 495 -11.71 19.27 -21.39
N TYR A 496 -12.21 19.81 -22.49
CA TYR A 496 -13.61 19.74 -22.84
C TYR A 496 -13.75 19.46 -24.31
N GLU A 497 -14.84 18.83 -24.67
CA GLU A 497 -15.24 18.65 -26.05
C GLU A 497 -16.66 19.15 -26.27
N TRP A 498 -16.93 19.51 -27.51
CA TRP A 498 -18.22 20.02 -27.91
C TRP A 498 -18.72 19.32 -29.16
N THR A 499 -20.02 19.12 -29.19
CA THR A 499 -20.75 18.61 -30.34
C THR A 499 -21.96 19.49 -30.64
N GLY A 500 -21.98 20.06 -31.84
CA GLY A 500 -23.04 20.90 -32.33
C GLY A 500 -24.19 20.11 -32.95
N GLU A 501 -25.35 20.74 -32.97
CA GLU A 501 -26.55 20.35 -33.70
C GLU A 501 -27.21 21.63 -34.21
N PHE A 502 -27.47 21.72 -35.52
CA PHE A 502 -28.17 22.88 -36.08
C PHE A 502 -29.64 22.85 -35.67
N THR A 503 -30.16 24.00 -35.25
CA THR A 503 -31.57 24.20 -34.92
C THR A 503 -32.45 24.28 -36.17
N LYS A 504 -31.87 24.72 -37.30
CA LYS A 504 -32.55 24.84 -38.60
C LYS A 504 -31.97 23.81 -39.60
N PRO A 505 -32.80 23.15 -40.43
CA PRO A 505 -32.35 22.22 -41.46
C PRO A 505 -31.35 22.90 -42.41
N THR A 506 -30.08 22.54 -42.31
CA THR A 506 -28.99 23.12 -43.09
C THR A 506 -28.10 22.00 -43.62
N ASP A 507 -27.54 22.16 -44.83
CA ASP A 507 -26.60 21.19 -45.42
C ASP A 507 -25.16 21.30 -44.83
N GLU A 508 -24.97 22.10 -43.78
CA GLU A 508 -23.69 22.26 -43.10
C GLU A 508 -23.42 21.13 -42.11
N THR A 509 -22.14 20.90 -41.81
CA THR A 509 -21.73 19.99 -40.74
C THR A 509 -21.69 20.72 -39.41
N PRO A 510 -22.40 20.25 -38.37
CA PRO A 510 -22.38 20.89 -37.07
C PRO A 510 -20.97 20.98 -36.48
N SER A 511 -20.71 22.05 -35.72
CA SER A 511 -19.39 22.27 -35.13
C SER A 511 -19.03 21.16 -34.15
N ARG A 512 -17.86 20.55 -34.32
CA ARG A 512 -17.33 19.54 -33.39
C ARG A 512 -15.86 19.81 -33.13
N GLY A 513 -15.44 19.63 -31.89
CA GLY A 513 -14.06 19.82 -31.51
C GLY A 513 -13.78 19.42 -30.06
N SER A 514 -12.50 19.33 -29.73
CA SER A 514 -12.04 19.08 -28.37
C SER A 514 -10.83 19.93 -28.06
N HIS A 515 -10.70 20.34 -26.81
CA HIS A 515 -9.64 21.22 -26.36
C HIS A 515 -9.07 20.77 -25.03
N ILE A 516 -7.75 20.57 -24.98
CA ILE A 516 -7.03 20.26 -23.75
C ILE A 516 -6.77 21.59 -23.02
N LEU A 517 -7.20 21.65 -21.77
CA LEU A 517 -7.15 22.86 -20.96
C LEU A 517 -5.85 22.93 -20.15
N GLU A 518 -5.56 21.88 -19.39
CA GLU A 518 -4.45 21.87 -18.46
C GLU A 518 -3.87 20.45 -18.33
N LEU A 519 -2.55 20.37 -18.19
CA LEU A 519 -1.85 19.12 -17.91
C LEU A 519 -1.83 18.87 -16.41
N GLY A 520 -2.11 17.65 -16.01
CA GLY A 520 -1.95 17.24 -14.62
C GLY A 520 -0.55 16.71 -14.34
N ALA A 521 -0.38 16.17 -13.15
CA ALA A 521 0.85 15.56 -12.69
C ALA A 521 0.57 14.26 -11.93
N PRO A 522 1.51 13.30 -11.93
CA PRO A 522 1.41 12.13 -11.06
C PRO A 522 1.22 12.57 -9.60
N ASN A 523 0.28 11.96 -8.89
CA ASN A 523 -0.09 12.30 -7.49
C ASN A 523 -0.83 13.65 -7.30
N GLN A 524 -1.25 14.33 -8.37
CA GLN A 524 -2.14 15.49 -8.26
C GLN A 524 -3.60 15.04 -8.27
N ARG A 525 -4.18 14.87 -7.07
CA ARG A 525 -5.52 14.30 -6.91
C ARG A 525 -6.67 15.15 -7.43
N ARG A 526 -6.48 16.47 -7.46
CA ARG A 526 -7.47 17.43 -7.93
C ARG A 526 -6.81 18.38 -8.90
N LEU A 527 -7.40 18.50 -10.07
CA LEU A 527 -7.00 19.43 -11.10
C LEU A 527 -8.24 20.24 -11.49
N SER A 528 -8.13 21.56 -11.48
CA SER A 528 -9.21 22.42 -11.96
C SER A 528 -8.68 23.49 -12.88
N GLY A 529 -9.51 23.90 -13.84
CA GLY A 529 -9.18 24.95 -14.78
C GLY A 529 -10.43 25.72 -15.21
N ALA A 530 -10.34 27.04 -15.17
CA ALA A 530 -11.38 27.91 -15.69
C ALA A 530 -11.35 27.94 -17.22
N VAL A 531 -12.51 27.81 -17.86
CA VAL A 531 -12.68 27.87 -19.31
C VAL A 531 -13.41 29.17 -19.67
N HIS A 532 -12.79 29.98 -20.53
CA HIS A 532 -13.45 31.11 -21.18
C HIS A 532 -13.83 30.69 -22.61
N PHE A 533 -15.11 30.39 -22.81
CA PHE A 533 -15.66 29.90 -24.06
C PHE A 533 -16.36 31.03 -24.82
N SER A 534 -15.83 31.35 -26.00
CA SER A 534 -16.44 32.32 -26.93
C SER A 534 -16.63 31.66 -28.30
N PRO A 535 -17.88 31.57 -28.82
CA PRO A 535 -18.17 31.03 -30.15
C PRO A 535 -17.41 31.75 -31.25
N LYS A 536 -17.42 33.10 -31.23
CA LYS A 536 -16.73 33.93 -32.24
C LYS A 536 -15.24 33.65 -32.33
N THR A 537 -14.55 33.45 -31.21
CA THR A 537 -13.10 33.12 -31.22
C THR A 537 -12.79 31.75 -31.84
N ARG A 538 -13.77 30.85 -31.87
CA ARG A 538 -13.66 29.49 -32.40
C ARG A 538 -14.36 29.32 -33.75
N ASN A 539 -14.88 30.40 -34.33
CA ASN A 539 -15.63 30.41 -35.58
C ASN A 539 -16.82 29.43 -35.58
N ILE A 540 -17.53 29.37 -34.44
CA ILE A 540 -18.71 28.52 -34.26
C ILE A 540 -19.95 29.36 -34.60
N PRO A 541 -20.69 29.05 -35.68
CA PRO A 541 -21.94 29.75 -36.00
C PRO A 541 -23.06 29.38 -35.02
N ALA A 542 -24.15 30.17 -35.01
CA ALA A 542 -25.36 29.89 -34.26
C ALA A 542 -25.87 28.45 -34.45
N GLN A 543 -25.94 27.72 -33.33
CA GLN A 543 -26.38 26.32 -33.25
C GLN A 543 -26.53 25.91 -31.77
N LYS A 544 -27.14 24.75 -31.54
CA LYS A 544 -27.13 24.12 -30.22
C LYS A 544 -25.82 23.38 -30.02
N LEU A 545 -25.15 23.59 -28.89
CA LEU A 545 -23.84 23.01 -28.59
C LEU A 545 -23.90 22.21 -27.29
N GLN A 546 -23.66 20.90 -27.35
CA GLN A 546 -23.44 20.11 -26.15
C GLN A 546 -21.96 20.15 -25.79
N VAL A 547 -21.62 20.62 -24.60
CA VAL A 547 -20.25 20.69 -24.08
C VAL A 547 -20.13 19.71 -22.93
N ARG A 548 -19.09 18.86 -22.97
CA ARG A 548 -18.75 17.94 -21.88
C ARG A 548 -17.29 18.10 -21.50
N ALA A 549 -17.01 18.12 -20.21
CA ALA A 549 -15.64 18.02 -19.73
C ALA A 549 -15.15 16.58 -19.89
N PHE A 550 -13.86 16.42 -20.11
CA PHE A 550 -13.22 15.12 -20.10
C PHE A 550 -11.95 15.15 -19.25
N VAL A 551 -11.65 14.00 -18.66
CA VAL A 551 -10.41 13.72 -17.94
C VAL A 551 -9.80 12.44 -18.51
N GLU A 552 -8.49 12.48 -18.68
CA GLU A 552 -7.69 11.29 -18.97
C GLU A 552 -6.71 11.10 -17.81
N ASP A 553 -6.66 9.91 -17.26
CA ASP A 553 -5.77 9.50 -16.20
C ASP A 553 -4.57 8.73 -16.77
N TYR A 554 -3.69 8.26 -15.88
CA TYR A 554 -2.51 7.49 -16.29
C TYR A 554 -2.81 6.00 -16.51
N PHE A 555 -4.02 5.52 -16.19
CA PHE A 555 -4.36 4.11 -16.30
C PHE A 555 -4.45 3.65 -17.76
N PRO A 556 -3.69 2.61 -18.16
CA PRO A 556 -3.62 2.19 -19.55
C PRO A 556 -4.96 1.63 -20.06
N GLY A 557 -5.42 2.15 -21.20
CA GLY A 557 -6.60 1.64 -21.90
C GLY A 557 -7.96 2.10 -21.34
N ARG A 558 -7.99 2.99 -20.33
CA ARG A 558 -9.23 3.58 -19.79
C ARG A 558 -9.82 4.63 -20.74
N GLY A 559 -8.95 5.42 -21.38
CA GLY A 559 -9.36 6.50 -22.30
C GLY A 559 -9.99 7.69 -21.56
N ARG A 560 -10.71 8.54 -22.31
CA ARG A 560 -11.37 9.73 -21.76
C ARG A 560 -12.63 9.37 -20.96
N VAL A 561 -12.73 9.88 -19.74
CA VAL A 561 -13.94 9.84 -18.92
C VAL A 561 -14.63 11.21 -19.01
N TYR A 562 -15.96 11.23 -19.12
CA TYR A 562 -16.74 12.43 -19.42
C TYR A 562 -17.61 12.87 -18.24
N SER A 563 -17.82 14.18 -18.13
CA SER A 563 -18.84 14.77 -17.25
C SER A 563 -20.25 14.65 -17.84
N GLU A 564 -21.26 14.99 -17.04
CA GLU A 564 -22.58 15.33 -17.59
C GLU A 564 -22.45 16.49 -18.59
N PRO A 565 -23.18 16.45 -19.73
CA PRO A 565 -23.10 17.50 -20.73
C PRO A 565 -23.94 18.71 -20.33
N ILE A 566 -23.42 19.90 -20.61
CA ILE A 566 -24.17 21.16 -20.60
C ILE A 566 -24.57 21.54 -22.03
N THR A 567 -25.66 22.29 -22.19
CA THR A 567 -26.16 22.75 -23.49
C THR A 567 -26.04 24.26 -23.61
N LEU A 568 -25.27 24.73 -24.58
CA LEU A 568 -25.19 26.13 -24.95
C LEU A 568 -26.04 26.37 -26.21
N HIS A 569 -27.03 27.23 -26.11
CA HIS A 569 -27.83 27.68 -27.24
C HIS A 569 -27.21 28.95 -27.81
N ILE A 570 -26.40 28.79 -28.86
CA ILE A 570 -25.77 29.92 -29.54
C ILE A 570 -26.78 30.49 -30.52
N LEU A 571 -27.25 31.71 -30.26
CA LEU A 571 -28.23 32.40 -31.09
C LEU A 571 -27.59 33.56 -31.86
N THR A 572 -28.16 33.83 -33.04
CA THR A 572 -27.95 35.12 -33.70
C THR A 572 -28.66 36.24 -32.93
N LYS A 573 -28.28 37.49 -33.16
CA LYS A 573 -28.91 38.64 -32.51
C LYS A 573 -30.42 38.70 -32.81
N ASP A 574 -30.83 38.48 -34.04
CA ASP A 574 -32.25 38.44 -34.38
C ASP A 574 -33.01 37.28 -33.70
N GLU A 575 -32.41 36.08 -33.59
CA GLU A 575 -33.03 34.94 -32.90
C GLU A 575 -33.18 35.20 -31.40
N GLN A 576 -32.18 35.82 -30.77
CA GLN A 576 -32.32 36.23 -29.38
C GLN A 576 -33.35 37.35 -29.24
N ALA A 577 -33.43 38.32 -30.16
CA ALA A 577 -34.46 39.35 -30.13
C ALA A 577 -35.88 38.77 -30.19
N GLN A 578 -36.10 37.71 -30.97
CA GLN A 578 -37.36 36.95 -30.96
C GLN A 578 -37.61 36.25 -29.62
N LEU A 579 -36.58 35.61 -29.04
CA LEU A 579 -36.70 34.97 -27.73
C LEU A 579 -37.03 35.98 -26.62
N LEU A 580 -36.40 37.16 -26.64
CA LEU A 580 -36.68 38.27 -25.72
C LEU A 580 -38.10 38.78 -25.89
N LYS A 581 -38.58 38.92 -27.13
CA LYS A 581 -39.96 39.26 -27.43
C LYS A 581 -40.93 38.21 -26.85
N ASP A 582 -40.65 36.92 -27.03
CA ASP A 582 -41.49 35.85 -26.48
C ASP A 582 -41.47 35.83 -24.93
N GLN A 583 -40.35 36.20 -24.31
CA GLN A 583 -40.27 36.41 -22.85
C GLN A 583 -41.10 37.63 -22.43
N PHE A 584 -41.08 38.71 -23.21
CA PHE A 584 -41.83 39.92 -22.92
C PHE A 584 -43.34 39.67 -23.04
N ASP A 585 -43.79 38.97 -24.10
CA ASP A 585 -45.17 38.49 -24.24
C ASP A 585 -45.64 37.71 -23.01
N ARG A 586 -44.78 36.83 -22.46
CA ARG A 586 -45.10 36.07 -21.25
C ARG A 586 -45.26 36.97 -20.03
N ILE A 587 -44.37 37.94 -19.85
CA ILE A 587 -44.47 38.93 -18.75
C ILE A 587 -45.76 39.73 -18.88
N ILE A 588 -46.11 40.20 -20.08
CA ILE A 588 -47.36 40.93 -20.34
C ILE A 588 -48.57 40.04 -20.01
N GLY A 589 -48.59 38.79 -20.46
CA GLY A 589 -49.68 37.86 -20.15
C GLY A 589 -49.85 37.61 -18.65
N GLU A 590 -48.74 37.45 -17.92
CA GLU A 590 -48.75 37.28 -16.46
C GLU A 590 -49.16 38.58 -15.74
N LEU A 591 -48.79 39.75 -16.26
CA LEU A 591 -49.21 41.06 -15.75
C LEU A 591 -50.72 41.29 -15.95
N GLU A 592 -51.25 40.94 -17.12
CA GLU A 592 -52.70 40.98 -17.36
C GLU A 592 -53.45 40.03 -16.43
N ASP A 593 -52.90 38.84 -16.15
CA ASP A 593 -53.45 37.91 -15.16
C ASP A 593 -53.44 38.50 -13.75
N ALA A 594 -52.37 39.18 -13.35
CA ALA A 594 -52.28 39.89 -12.08
C ALA A 594 -53.33 41.01 -11.98
N ALA A 595 -53.50 41.81 -13.04
CA ALA A 595 -54.52 42.85 -13.10
C ALA A 595 -55.95 42.29 -13.09
N ARG A 596 -56.19 41.13 -13.73
CA ARG A 596 -57.48 40.43 -13.64
C ARG A 596 -57.78 39.95 -12.22
N ARG A 597 -56.77 39.43 -11.50
CA ARG A 597 -56.92 39.05 -10.08
C ARG A 597 -57.20 40.27 -9.23
N GLU A 598 -56.47 41.36 -9.44
CA GLU A 598 -56.68 42.64 -8.77
C GLU A 598 -58.10 43.16 -8.95
N GLN A 599 -58.63 43.10 -10.17
CA GLN A 599 -60.00 43.53 -10.47
C GLN A 599 -61.05 42.67 -9.73
N ASN A 600 -60.79 41.36 -9.61
CA ASN A 600 -61.68 40.47 -8.86
C ASN A 600 -61.63 40.76 -7.35
N ASN A 601 -60.45 41.06 -6.81
CA ASN A 601 -60.28 41.46 -5.40
C ASN A 601 -60.99 42.79 -5.12
N PHE A 602 -60.80 43.78 -5.98
CA PHE A 602 -61.49 45.06 -5.92
C PHE A 602 -63.02 44.90 -5.93
N ASP A 603 -63.56 44.09 -6.83
CA ASP A 603 -65.00 43.80 -6.90
C ASP A 603 -65.52 43.13 -5.61
N GLU A 604 -64.71 42.27 -4.97
CA GLU A 604 -65.05 41.63 -3.71
C GLU A 604 -64.99 42.60 -2.53
N ASN A 605 -63.99 43.48 -2.46
CA ASN A 605 -63.89 44.54 -1.46
C ASN A 605 -65.10 45.49 -1.54
N ARG A 606 -65.55 45.86 -2.75
CA ARG A 606 -66.79 46.63 -2.93
C ARG A 606 -68.05 45.89 -2.47
N ARG A 607 -68.09 44.55 -2.56
CA ARG A 607 -69.22 43.77 -2.01
C ARG A 607 -69.20 43.78 -0.49
N ILE A 608 -68.02 43.66 0.11
CA ILE A 608 -67.85 43.74 1.57
C ILE A 608 -68.27 45.15 2.07
N GLU A 609 -67.89 46.21 1.36
CA GLU A 609 -68.34 47.59 1.65
C GLU A 609 -69.88 47.72 1.63
N GLN A 610 -70.54 47.11 0.63
CA GLN A 610 -72.01 47.15 0.49
C GLN A 610 -72.76 46.43 1.63
N ASP A 611 -72.13 45.50 2.34
CA ASP A 611 -72.72 44.80 3.48
C ASP A 611 -72.90 45.73 4.70
N GLY A 612 -72.19 46.86 4.75
CA GLY A 612 -72.32 47.98 5.69
C GLY A 612 -71.56 47.82 7.01
N ALA A 613 -71.22 48.94 7.66
CA ALA A 613 -70.38 49.03 8.87
C ALA A 613 -70.67 47.99 9.96
N GLU A 614 -71.96 47.75 10.29
CA GLU A 614 -72.35 46.88 11.40
C GLU A 614 -71.98 45.40 11.16
N LYS A 615 -71.88 44.96 9.90
CA LYS A 615 -71.57 43.56 9.54
C LYS A 615 -70.10 43.31 9.24
N LEU A 616 -69.27 44.35 9.14
CA LEU A 616 -67.83 44.20 8.89
C LEU A 616 -67.12 43.47 10.03
N GLN A 617 -67.65 43.58 11.25
CA GLN A 617 -67.10 42.94 12.45
C GLN A 617 -67.63 41.49 12.66
N GLU A 618 -68.49 40.98 11.78
CA GLU A 618 -68.95 39.58 11.81
C GLU A 618 -67.84 38.62 11.33
N GLU A 619 -67.79 37.42 11.92
CA GLU A 619 -66.74 36.41 11.65
C GLU A 619 -66.62 36.07 10.16
N ALA A 620 -67.75 35.98 9.43
CA ALA A 620 -67.76 35.70 8.00
C ALA A 620 -67.15 36.82 7.12
N ASN A 621 -67.29 38.09 7.51
CA ASN A 621 -66.69 39.20 6.78
C ASN A 621 -65.23 39.43 7.18
N LYS A 622 -64.84 39.09 8.41
CA LYS A 622 -63.43 39.03 8.82
C LYS A 622 -62.65 37.98 8.05
N GLU A 623 -63.19 36.76 7.92
CA GLU A 623 -62.57 35.71 7.09
C GLU A 623 -62.44 36.15 5.62
N ARG A 624 -63.44 36.86 5.07
CA ARG A 624 -63.36 37.40 3.72
C ARG A 624 -62.28 38.47 3.59
N LEU A 625 -62.18 39.41 4.53
CA LEU A 625 -61.14 40.45 4.52
C LEU A 625 -59.73 39.87 4.70
N GLU A 626 -59.56 38.87 5.58
CA GLU A 626 -58.29 38.15 5.75
C GLU A 626 -57.88 37.46 4.44
N GLN A 627 -58.83 36.84 3.73
CA GLN A 627 -58.56 36.28 2.41
C GLN A 627 -58.21 37.35 1.37
N GLN A 628 -58.79 38.55 1.45
CA GLN A 628 -58.45 39.67 0.56
C GLN A 628 -57.03 40.19 0.84
N GLU A 629 -56.63 40.32 2.11
CA GLU A 629 -55.25 40.67 2.48
C GLU A 629 -54.26 39.63 1.96
N MET A 630 -54.54 38.33 2.13
CA MET A 630 -53.69 37.28 1.57
C MET A 630 -53.59 37.35 0.04
N ASN A 631 -54.72 37.57 -0.65
CA ASN A 631 -54.73 37.70 -2.10
C ASN A 631 -53.97 38.96 -2.57
N GLU A 632 -54.02 40.05 -1.81
CA GLU A 632 -53.26 41.27 -2.08
C GLU A 632 -51.76 41.02 -1.93
N ALA A 633 -51.34 40.36 -0.85
CA ALA A 633 -49.95 39.98 -0.62
C ALA A 633 -49.38 39.08 -1.73
N GLU A 634 -50.14 38.08 -2.18
CA GLU A 634 -49.77 37.23 -3.32
C GLU A 634 -49.63 38.04 -4.62
N ASN A 635 -50.48 39.05 -4.84
CA ASN A 635 -50.40 39.90 -6.02
C ASN A 635 -49.21 40.86 -5.98
N ILE A 636 -48.85 41.38 -4.79
CA ILE A 636 -47.64 42.18 -4.55
C ILE A 636 -46.39 41.36 -4.86
N GLU A 637 -46.29 40.13 -4.34
CA GLU A 637 -45.16 39.23 -4.62
C GLU A 637 -45.06 38.95 -6.13
N LYS A 638 -46.19 38.68 -6.79
CA LYS A 638 -46.21 38.44 -8.22
C LYS A 638 -45.78 39.67 -9.03
N MET A 639 -46.22 40.86 -8.66
CA MET A 639 -45.77 42.10 -9.31
C MET A 639 -44.27 42.32 -9.13
N SER A 640 -43.73 41.99 -7.94
CA SER A 640 -42.30 42.06 -7.67
C SER A 640 -41.50 41.10 -8.57
N GLU A 641 -41.90 39.82 -8.64
CA GLU A 641 -41.30 38.82 -9.52
C GLU A 641 -41.32 39.27 -10.99
N LEU A 642 -42.45 39.82 -11.45
CA LEU A 642 -42.58 40.31 -12.82
C LEU A 642 -41.67 41.52 -13.08
N SER A 643 -41.50 42.42 -12.10
CA SER A 643 -40.59 43.56 -12.22
C SER A 643 -39.12 43.12 -12.33
N GLU A 644 -38.70 42.12 -11.55
CA GLU A 644 -37.33 41.56 -11.59
C GLU A 644 -37.05 40.86 -12.93
N ARG A 645 -37.99 40.03 -13.41
CA ARG A 645 -37.89 39.38 -14.73
C ARG A 645 -37.86 40.39 -15.87
N MET A 646 -38.56 41.52 -15.73
CA MET A 646 -38.53 42.60 -16.72
C MET A 646 -37.18 43.34 -16.71
N GLU A 647 -36.56 43.53 -15.54
CA GLU A 647 -35.20 44.07 -15.41
C GLU A 647 -34.17 43.15 -16.09
N GLU A 648 -34.25 41.83 -15.84
CA GLU A 648 -33.39 40.84 -16.50
C GLU A 648 -33.53 40.89 -18.04
N LEU A 649 -34.77 40.93 -18.53
CA LEU A 649 -35.08 41.02 -19.95
C LEU A 649 -34.53 42.31 -20.57
N LEU A 650 -34.66 43.45 -19.90
CA LEU A 650 -34.06 44.71 -20.32
C LEU A 650 -32.53 44.60 -20.39
N GLY A 651 -31.91 43.93 -19.41
CA GLY A 651 -30.49 43.62 -19.40
C GLY A 651 -30.05 42.78 -20.61
N GLU A 652 -30.80 41.72 -20.95
CA GLU A 652 -30.50 40.91 -22.13
C GLU A 652 -30.74 41.66 -23.46
N ALA A 653 -31.79 42.49 -23.53
CA ALA A 653 -32.06 43.36 -24.68
C ALA A 653 -30.94 44.39 -24.91
N LEU A 654 -30.35 44.94 -23.84
CA LEU A 654 -29.18 45.80 -23.92
C LEU A 654 -27.97 45.07 -24.51
N LYS A 655 -27.73 43.81 -24.11
CA LYS A 655 -26.64 42.98 -24.63
C LYS A 655 -26.82 42.65 -26.11
N ASN A 656 -28.05 42.34 -26.52
CA ASN A 656 -28.41 42.10 -27.90
C ASN A 656 -28.07 43.31 -28.79
N GLY A 657 -28.50 44.49 -28.35
CA GLY A 657 -28.14 45.78 -28.94
C GLY A 657 -28.88 46.15 -30.22
N GLU A 658 -29.73 45.26 -30.76
CA GLU A 658 -30.57 45.53 -31.94
C GLU A 658 -31.95 46.10 -31.60
N VAL A 659 -32.36 46.01 -30.33
CA VAL A 659 -33.59 46.65 -29.85
C VAL A 659 -33.48 48.18 -29.95
N ALA A 660 -34.52 48.81 -30.51
CA ALA A 660 -34.56 50.25 -30.74
C ALA A 660 -34.53 51.03 -29.41
N PRO A 661 -33.85 52.20 -29.34
CA PRO A 661 -33.78 52.99 -28.10
C PRO A 661 -35.15 53.39 -27.55
N GLU A 662 -36.08 53.76 -28.42
CA GLU A 662 -37.45 54.14 -28.04
C GLU A 662 -38.21 52.97 -27.41
N THR A 663 -38.08 51.76 -27.98
CA THR A 663 -38.64 50.53 -27.40
C THR A 663 -38.05 50.25 -26.02
N MET A 664 -36.72 50.35 -25.89
CA MET A 664 -36.02 50.16 -24.61
C MET A 664 -36.47 51.17 -23.55
N GLN A 665 -36.77 52.41 -23.95
CA GLN A 665 -37.31 53.44 -23.06
C GLN A 665 -38.68 53.03 -22.52
N LYS A 666 -39.61 52.67 -23.40
CA LYS A 666 -40.95 52.22 -22.97
C LYS A 666 -40.90 50.97 -22.09
N MET A 667 -39.99 50.04 -22.38
CA MET A 667 -39.74 48.85 -21.55
C MET A 667 -39.23 49.23 -20.15
N ALA A 668 -38.30 50.18 -20.07
CA ALA A 668 -37.78 50.68 -18.80
C ALA A 668 -38.85 51.45 -18.00
N GLU A 669 -39.67 52.27 -18.66
CA GLU A 669 -40.81 52.96 -18.04
C GLU A 669 -41.85 51.96 -17.52
N THR A 670 -42.15 50.92 -18.30
CA THR A 670 -43.04 49.83 -17.88
C THR A 670 -42.50 49.12 -16.65
N MET A 671 -41.23 48.73 -16.66
CA MET A 671 -40.54 48.11 -15.52
C MET A 671 -40.58 49.03 -14.29
N GLN A 672 -40.34 50.34 -14.44
CA GLN A 672 -40.39 51.30 -13.35
C GLN A 672 -41.80 51.41 -12.77
N LYS A 673 -42.84 51.48 -13.60
CA LYS A 673 -44.24 51.48 -13.14
C LYS A 673 -44.59 50.19 -12.39
N MET A 674 -44.13 49.03 -12.86
CA MET A 674 -44.32 47.75 -12.15
C MET A 674 -43.62 47.75 -10.79
N GLN A 675 -42.41 48.32 -10.73
CA GLN A 675 -41.66 48.47 -9.49
C GLN A 675 -42.38 49.42 -8.50
N GLU A 676 -42.87 50.56 -8.97
CA GLU A 676 -43.65 51.51 -8.17
C GLU A 676 -44.96 50.89 -7.67
N LEU A 677 -45.67 50.15 -8.52
CA LEU A 677 -46.87 49.39 -8.14
C LEU A 677 -46.56 48.40 -7.01
N SER A 678 -45.51 47.59 -7.16
CA SER A 678 -45.11 46.57 -6.19
C SER A 678 -44.57 47.14 -4.87
N GLN A 679 -43.78 48.22 -4.93
CA GLN A 679 -43.05 48.73 -3.76
C GLN A 679 -43.79 49.85 -3.02
N GLU A 680 -44.68 50.59 -3.69
CA GLU A 680 -45.34 51.76 -3.11
C GLU A 680 -46.87 51.74 -3.14
N ASP A 681 -47.51 51.36 -4.25
CA ASP A 681 -48.97 51.52 -4.38
C ASP A 681 -49.75 50.35 -3.76
N MET A 682 -49.46 49.11 -4.17
CA MET A 682 -50.16 47.90 -3.69
C MET A 682 -49.93 47.63 -2.20
N PRO A 683 -48.72 47.82 -1.62
CA PRO A 683 -48.54 47.71 -0.16
C PRO A 683 -49.38 48.70 0.66
N LYS A 684 -49.77 49.86 0.11
CA LYS A 684 -50.69 50.77 0.79
C LYS A 684 -52.09 50.16 0.86
N VAL A 685 -52.54 49.45 -0.17
CA VAL A 685 -53.83 48.74 -0.18
C VAL A 685 -53.81 47.63 0.87
N GLU A 686 -52.76 46.81 0.90
CA GLU A 686 -52.56 45.76 1.91
C GLU A 686 -52.61 46.34 3.33
N GLN A 687 -51.89 47.43 3.58
CA GLN A 687 -51.88 48.09 4.89
C GLN A 687 -53.28 48.58 5.30
N GLN A 688 -54.03 49.19 4.37
CA GLN A 688 -55.39 49.68 4.66
C GLN A 688 -56.38 48.52 4.88
N LEU A 689 -56.24 47.40 4.16
CA LEU A 689 -57.00 46.18 4.40
C LEU A 689 -56.67 45.55 5.76
N GLN A 690 -55.42 45.63 6.20
CA GLN A 690 -54.99 45.19 7.52
C GLN A 690 -55.55 46.09 8.64
N GLU A 691 -55.54 47.41 8.46
CA GLU A 691 -56.11 48.39 9.40
C GLU A 691 -57.64 48.21 9.53
N ALA A 692 -58.33 47.91 8.42
CA ALA A 692 -59.76 47.59 8.41
C ALA A 692 -60.11 46.34 9.24
N GLN A 693 -59.17 45.40 9.38
CA GLN A 693 -59.33 44.15 10.14
C GLN A 693 -58.99 44.27 11.63
N ASP A 694 -58.37 45.37 12.10
CA ASP A 694 -57.90 45.48 13.49
C ASP A 694 -59.08 45.27 14.47
N PRO A 695 -59.00 44.27 15.38
CA PRO A 695 -60.05 44.00 16.37
C PRO A 695 -60.27 45.17 17.35
N SER A 696 -59.38 46.16 17.38
CA SER A 696 -59.45 47.38 18.18
C SER A 696 -60.19 48.53 17.49
N SER A 697 -60.45 48.44 16.19
CA SER A 697 -61.11 49.49 15.38
C SER A 697 -62.63 49.49 15.59
N THR A 698 -63.24 50.69 15.55
CA THR A 698 -64.70 50.80 15.57
C THR A 698 -65.29 50.37 14.22
N PRO A 699 -66.56 49.90 14.16
CA PRO A 699 -67.20 49.54 12.88
C PRO A 699 -67.15 50.66 11.83
N GLU A 700 -67.27 51.92 12.28
CA GLU A 700 -67.19 53.13 11.44
C GLU A 700 -65.75 53.42 10.96
N GLN A 701 -64.74 53.02 11.73
CA GLN A 701 -63.33 53.16 11.35
C GLN A 701 -62.93 52.07 10.36
N SER A 702 -63.31 50.81 10.60
CA SER A 702 -63.09 49.70 9.65
C SER A 702 -63.76 49.95 8.29
N GLU A 703 -64.96 50.56 8.28
CA GLU A 703 -65.63 50.96 7.03
C GLU A 703 -64.85 52.07 6.30
N LYS A 704 -64.27 53.01 7.03
CA LYS A 704 -63.45 54.10 6.47
C LYS A 704 -62.13 53.57 5.90
N ASP A 705 -61.45 52.68 6.62
CA ASP A 705 -60.17 52.10 6.19
C ASP A 705 -60.40 51.18 4.97
N LEU A 706 -61.52 50.43 4.94
CA LEU A 706 -61.93 49.67 3.75
C LEU A 706 -62.25 50.58 2.55
N GLN A 707 -62.89 51.74 2.77
CA GLN A 707 -63.12 52.72 1.71
C GLN A 707 -61.81 53.30 1.17
N GLU A 708 -60.87 53.64 2.06
CA GLU A 708 -59.54 54.11 1.66
C GLU A 708 -58.76 53.02 0.89
N ALA A 709 -58.86 51.75 1.30
CA ALA A 709 -58.30 50.62 0.57
C ALA A 709 -58.88 50.51 -0.84
N ILE A 710 -60.21 50.60 -1.00
CA ILE A 710 -60.90 50.54 -2.30
C ILE A 710 -60.48 51.73 -3.19
N GLU A 711 -60.38 52.94 -2.64
CA GLU A 711 -59.94 54.12 -3.41
C GLU A 711 -58.48 54.00 -3.90
N GLU A 712 -57.57 53.49 -3.07
CA GLU A 712 -56.18 53.23 -3.50
C GLU A 712 -56.10 52.05 -4.48
N GLN A 713 -56.93 51.01 -4.30
CA GLN A 713 -57.00 49.85 -5.19
C GLN A 713 -57.53 50.23 -6.58
N GLU A 714 -58.47 51.18 -6.69
CA GLU A 714 -58.91 51.74 -7.97
C GLU A 714 -57.75 52.42 -8.71
N LYS A 715 -56.89 53.16 -8.00
CA LYS A 715 -55.68 53.78 -8.59
C LYS A 715 -54.65 52.74 -9.01
N VAL A 716 -54.46 51.68 -8.22
CA VAL A 716 -53.61 50.53 -8.58
C VAL A 716 -54.09 49.91 -9.90
N LEU A 717 -55.40 49.66 -10.03
CA LEU A 717 -55.99 49.11 -11.26
C LEU A 717 -55.82 50.04 -12.47
N GLU A 718 -55.98 51.35 -12.29
CA GLU A 718 -55.74 52.34 -13.35
C GLU A 718 -54.27 52.33 -13.78
N LYS A 719 -53.33 52.36 -12.83
CA LYS A 719 -51.89 52.27 -13.09
C LYS A 719 -51.48 50.95 -13.74
N MET A 720 -52.04 49.82 -13.29
CA MET A 720 -51.82 48.51 -13.92
C MET A 720 -52.27 48.52 -15.38
N ARG A 721 -53.45 49.09 -15.65
CA ARG A 721 -53.98 49.20 -17.02
C ARG A 721 -53.08 50.07 -17.90
N GLU A 722 -52.65 51.23 -17.41
CA GLU A 722 -51.69 52.08 -18.13
C GLU A 722 -50.37 51.35 -18.38
N THR A 723 -49.91 50.55 -17.41
CA THR A 723 -48.68 49.75 -17.51
C THR A 723 -48.83 48.64 -18.55
N ILE A 724 -49.97 47.94 -18.59
CA ILE A 724 -50.29 46.93 -19.60
C ILE A 724 -50.39 47.56 -21.00
N ASP A 725 -51.06 48.70 -21.13
CA ASP A 725 -51.19 49.40 -22.41
C ASP A 725 -49.81 49.87 -22.92
N GLY A 726 -48.98 50.44 -22.04
CA GLY A 726 -47.59 50.80 -22.34
C GLY A 726 -46.72 49.60 -22.70
N ALA A 727 -46.86 48.48 -21.98
CA ALA A 727 -46.13 47.25 -22.26
C ALA A 727 -46.52 46.65 -23.62
N ASN A 728 -47.82 46.63 -23.94
CA ASN A 728 -48.34 46.17 -25.22
C ASN A 728 -47.84 47.05 -26.37
N GLU A 729 -47.83 48.36 -26.20
CA GLU A 729 -47.27 49.30 -27.18
C GLU A 729 -45.76 49.05 -27.38
N ALA A 730 -45.00 48.96 -26.28
CA ALA A 730 -43.57 48.67 -26.32
C ALA A 730 -43.28 47.34 -27.04
N ASN A 731 -44.09 46.30 -26.78
CA ASN A 731 -43.95 45.00 -27.41
C ASN A 731 -44.28 45.01 -28.91
N GLN A 732 -45.28 45.78 -29.32
CA GLN A 732 -45.58 46.00 -30.75
C GLN A 732 -44.43 46.74 -31.45
N ASP A 733 -43.85 47.75 -30.80
CA ASP A 733 -42.70 48.49 -31.33
C ASP A 733 -41.45 47.61 -31.38
N PHE A 734 -41.26 46.75 -30.38
CA PHE A 734 -40.22 45.72 -30.38
C PHE A 734 -40.39 44.84 -31.61
N GLU A 735 -41.55 44.18 -31.78
CA GLU A 735 -41.81 43.27 -32.90
C GLU A 735 -41.60 43.98 -34.25
N ALA A 736 -42.09 45.22 -34.40
CA ALA A 736 -41.87 46.04 -35.59
C ALA A 736 -40.37 46.28 -35.87
N SER A 737 -39.60 46.65 -34.85
CA SER A 737 -38.15 46.87 -34.98
C SER A 737 -37.40 45.60 -35.38
N THR A 738 -37.85 44.42 -34.94
CA THR A 738 -37.24 43.14 -35.38
C THR A 738 -37.42 42.91 -36.88
N PHE A 739 -38.55 43.30 -37.48
CA PHE A 739 -38.74 43.18 -38.92
C PHE A 739 -37.78 44.08 -39.70
N VAL A 740 -37.59 45.32 -39.24
CA VAL A 740 -36.64 46.28 -39.84
C VAL A 740 -35.23 45.70 -39.82
N ASN A 741 -34.78 45.21 -38.66
CA ASN A 741 -33.44 44.66 -38.49
C ASN A 741 -33.23 43.41 -39.36
N ARG A 742 -34.19 42.47 -39.35
CA ARG A 742 -34.14 41.26 -40.19
C ARG A 742 -34.12 41.59 -41.68
N LEU A 743 -34.89 42.59 -42.14
CA LEU A 743 -34.87 43.05 -43.53
C LEU A 743 -33.56 43.73 -43.91
N ARG A 744 -33.02 44.59 -43.05
CA ARG A 744 -31.70 45.23 -43.24
C ARG A 744 -30.58 44.20 -43.26
N ARG A 745 -30.65 43.16 -42.42
CA ARG A 745 -29.72 42.03 -42.42
C ARG A 745 -29.77 41.27 -43.74
N ALA A 746 -30.97 40.84 -44.17
CA ALA A 746 -31.14 40.16 -45.44
C ALA A 746 -30.61 41.01 -46.62
N ALA A 747 -30.87 42.32 -46.61
CA ALA A 747 -30.31 43.25 -47.60
C ALA A 747 -28.77 43.30 -47.57
N SER A 748 -28.17 43.36 -46.38
CA SER A 748 -26.72 43.33 -46.20
C SER A 748 -26.08 42.00 -46.63
N GLU A 749 -26.76 40.88 -46.45
CA GLU A 749 -26.31 39.56 -46.90
C GLU A 749 -26.30 39.47 -48.42
N GLU A 750 -27.36 39.92 -49.09
CA GLU A 750 -27.42 40.04 -50.56
C GLU A 750 -26.30 40.95 -51.10
N ASP A 751 -26.07 42.10 -50.47
CA ASP A 751 -24.96 43.00 -50.83
C ASP A 751 -23.59 42.36 -50.54
N GLY A 752 -23.46 41.57 -49.48
CA GLY A 752 -22.26 40.79 -49.14
C GLY A 752 -21.94 39.72 -50.19
N ILE A 753 -22.97 39.01 -50.67
CA ILE A 753 -22.86 38.06 -51.77
C ILE A 753 -22.41 38.80 -53.04
N ALA A 754 -23.05 39.92 -53.36
CA ALA A 754 -22.65 40.78 -54.47
C ALA A 754 -21.18 41.23 -54.38
N ASN A 755 -20.75 41.71 -53.21
CA ASN A 755 -19.39 42.21 -53.02
C ASN A 755 -18.34 41.09 -53.09
N THR A 756 -18.63 39.89 -52.56
CA THR A 756 -17.75 38.73 -52.67
C THR A 756 -17.64 38.25 -54.12
N LEU A 757 -18.75 38.26 -54.87
CA LEU A 757 -18.75 38.00 -56.31
C LEU A 757 -17.94 39.06 -57.08
N ILE A 758 -17.98 40.34 -56.68
CA ILE A 758 -17.12 41.39 -57.27
C ILE A 758 -15.64 41.12 -56.95
N ALA A 759 -15.31 40.82 -55.70
CA ALA A 759 -13.93 40.58 -55.27
C ALA A 759 -13.29 39.37 -55.98
N SER A 760 -14.08 38.31 -56.21
CA SER A 760 -13.67 37.13 -56.98
C SER A 760 -13.57 37.37 -58.50
N ILE A 761 -14.14 38.48 -59.00
CA ILE A 761 -13.92 38.97 -60.37
C ILE A 761 -12.65 39.85 -60.45
N ASP A 762 -12.22 40.48 -59.35
CA ASP A 762 -11.16 41.51 -59.31
C ASP A 762 -9.85 41.04 -58.65
N ASP A 763 -9.46 39.77 -58.81
CA ASP A 763 -8.16 39.30 -58.30
C ASP A 763 -7.00 39.74 -59.22
N LYS A 764 -6.65 41.04 -59.16
CA LYS A 764 -5.38 41.65 -59.62
C LYS A 764 -4.84 41.13 -60.97
N GLY A 765 -5.72 40.86 -61.93
CA GLY A 765 -5.37 40.52 -63.31
C GLY A 765 -5.03 39.05 -63.58
N ASN A 766 -5.22 38.12 -62.64
CA ASN A 766 -5.08 36.68 -62.89
C ASN A 766 -6.43 35.98 -62.72
N THR A 767 -6.98 35.50 -63.85
CA THR A 767 -8.17 34.63 -63.98
C THR A 767 -9.39 34.97 -63.13
N THR A 768 -10.36 35.61 -63.77
CA THR A 768 -11.74 35.78 -63.30
C THR A 768 -12.47 34.44 -63.17
N ILE A 769 -13.21 34.22 -62.08
CA ILE A 769 -14.20 33.13 -62.00
C ILE A 769 -15.31 33.28 -63.05
N ALA A 770 -15.53 34.50 -63.55
CA ALA A 770 -16.63 34.82 -64.46
C ALA A 770 -16.46 34.15 -65.85
N GLY A 771 -17.43 33.31 -66.21
CA GLY A 771 -17.52 32.68 -67.53
C GLY A 771 -16.88 31.29 -67.63
N THR A 772 -16.23 30.82 -66.57
CA THR A 772 -15.68 29.45 -66.47
C THR A 772 -16.76 28.49 -65.99
N PRO A 773 -16.95 27.30 -66.60
CA PRO A 773 -17.84 26.27 -66.06
C PRO A 773 -17.44 25.88 -64.63
N TYR A 774 -18.41 25.58 -63.76
CA TYR A 774 -18.16 25.28 -62.33
C TYR A 774 -17.11 24.18 -62.12
N ASP A 775 -17.16 23.12 -62.93
CA ASP A 775 -16.26 21.97 -62.83
C ASP A 775 -14.81 22.29 -63.24
N GLU A 776 -14.58 23.41 -63.93
CA GLU A 776 -13.27 23.88 -64.39
C GLU A 776 -12.67 24.96 -63.47
N LEU A 777 -13.39 25.37 -62.42
CA LEU A 777 -12.91 26.33 -61.42
C LEU A 777 -11.85 25.71 -60.50
N ASP A 778 -10.99 26.56 -59.94
CA ASP A 778 -10.08 26.14 -58.87
C ASP A 778 -10.89 25.66 -57.65
N PRO A 779 -10.46 24.62 -56.93
CA PRO A 779 -11.14 24.15 -55.72
C PRO A 779 -11.34 25.22 -54.63
N VAL A 780 -10.56 26.30 -54.62
CA VAL A 780 -10.80 27.47 -53.76
C VAL A 780 -12.04 28.22 -54.21
N ASP A 781 -12.16 28.53 -55.50
CA ASP A 781 -13.31 29.26 -56.07
C ASP A 781 -14.61 28.45 -56.00
N GLN A 782 -14.52 27.12 -56.19
CA GLN A 782 -15.66 26.21 -56.02
C GLN A 782 -16.21 26.26 -54.58
N ARG A 783 -15.33 26.36 -53.58
CA ARG A 783 -15.73 26.51 -52.17
C ARG A 783 -16.38 27.86 -51.91
N VAL A 784 -15.81 28.95 -52.43
CA VAL A 784 -16.40 30.30 -52.31
C VAL A 784 -17.81 30.33 -52.91
N LEU A 785 -18.01 29.80 -54.12
CA LEU A 785 -19.35 29.73 -54.72
C LEU A 785 -20.31 28.81 -53.94
N GLY A 786 -19.78 27.72 -53.36
CA GLY A 786 -20.55 26.86 -52.47
C GLY A 786 -21.03 27.59 -51.22
N GLU A 787 -20.14 28.32 -50.54
CA GLU A 787 -20.45 29.15 -49.37
C GLU A 787 -21.48 30.24 -49.72
N LEU A 788 -21.30 30.94 -50.84
CA LEU A 788 -22.25 31.95 -51.30
C LEU A 788 -23.63 31.37 -51.64
N SER A 789 -23.69 30.17 -52.24
CA SER A 789 -24.94 29.47 -52.51
C SER A 789 -25.65 29.08 -51.20
N MET A 790 -24.90 28.66 -50.19
CA MET A 790 -25.45 28.33 -48.87
C MET A 790 -25.95 29.58 -48.14
N GLN A 791 -25.18 30.66 -48.16
CA GLN A 791 -25.60 31.96 -47.63
C GLN A 791 -26.89 32.43 -48.30
N GLN A 792 -26.95 32.41 -49.64
CA GLN A 792 -28.14 32.79 -50.40
C GLN A 792 -29.39 31.98 -50.00
N ARG A 793 -29.24 30.68 -49.75
CA ARG A 793 -30.36 29.82 -49.32
C ARG A 793 -30.89 30.20 -47.94
N ARG A 794 -29.98 30.56 -47.01
CA ARG A 794 -30.34 31.06 -45.68
C ARG A 794 -31.09 32.38 -45.78
N THR A 795 -30.54 33.35 -46.51
CA THR A 795 -31.18 34.65 -46.74
C THR A 795 -32.57 34.48 -47.37
N ALA A 796 -32.73 33.58 -48.34
CA ALA A 796 -34.03 33.26 -48.93
C ALA A 796 -35.03 32.67 -47.91
N SER A 797 -34.57 31.77 -47.06
CA SER A 797 -35.41 31.17 -46.01
C SER A 797 -35.81 32.21 -44.95
N ASP A 798 -34.88 33.09 -44.56
CA ASP A 798 -35.15 34.14 -43.59
C ASP A 798 -36.17 35.15 -44.13
N VAL A 799 -36.05 35.56 -45.40
CA VAL A 799 -37.02 36.44 -46.07
C VAL A 799 -38.42 35.80 -46.14
N HIS A 800 -38.50 34.50 -46.38
CA HIS A 800 -39.76 33.77 -46.35
C HIS A 800 -40.42 33.84 -44.95
N TRP A 801 -39.66 33.59 -43.88
CA TRP A 801 -40.15 33.71 -42.52
C TRP A 801 -40.55 35.14 -42.16
N ILE A 802 -39.79 36.16 -42.62
CA ILE A 802 -40.19 37.57 -42.42
C ILE A 802 -41.56 37.83 -43.04
N HIS A 803 -41.83 37.31 -44.24
CA HIS A 803 -43.12 37.49 -44.91
C HIS A 803 -44.27 36.80 -44.15
N GLU A 804 -44.06 35.59 -43.62
CA GLU A 804 -45.07 34.89 -42.80
C GLU A 804 -45.35 35.61 -41.48
N ASP A 805 -44.30 35.99 -40.76
CA ASP A 805 -44.39 36.71 -39.48
C ASP A 805 -45.08 38.08 -39.65
N LEU A 806 -44.74 38.82 -40.72
CA LEU A 806 -45.38 40.10 -41.05
C LEU A 806 -46.88 39.93 -41.33
N GLY A 807 -47.28 38.80 -41.92
CA GLY A 807 -48.68 38.44 -42.11
C GLY A 807 -49.42 38.23 -40.79
N HIS A 808 -48.82 37.52 -39.84
CA HIS A 808 -49.36 37.32 -38.50
C HIS A 808 -49.43 38.62 -37.69
N PHE A 809 -48.40 39.46 -37.79
CA PHE A 809 -48.36 40.77 -37.14
C PHE A 809 -49.47 41.69 -37.65
N TYR A 810 -49.63 41.80 -38.98
CA TYR A 810 -50.68 42.62 -39.57
C TYR A 810 -52.09 42.15 -39.17
N ALA A 811 -52.30 40.83 -39.05
CA ALA A 811 -53.59 40.30 -38.60
C ALA A 811 -53.96 40.73 -37.17
N ARG A 812 -52.97 41.11 -36.34
CA ARG A 812 -53.18 41.61 -34.97
C ARG A 812 -53.24 43.15 -34.90
N THR A 813 -52.40 43.85 -35.65
CA THR A 813 -52.22 45.31 -35.50
C THR A 813 -52.94 46.17 -36.54
N GLU A 814 -53.32 45.59 -37.68
CA GLU A 814 -53.97 46.26 -38.81
C GLU A 814 -53.25 47.52 -39.36
N LYS A 815 -51.96 47.75 -39.04
CA LYS A 815 -51.18 48.91 -39.52
C LYS A 815 -50.96 48.85 -41.05
N GLU A 816 -51.22 49.96 -41.75
CA GLU A 816 -51.23 50.00 -43.23
C GLU A 816 -49.82 49.86 -43.86
N GLU A 817 -48.77 50.33 -43.21
CA GLU A 817 -47.38 50.24 -43.68
C GLU A 817 -46.92 48.78 -43.83
N HIS A 818 -47.25 47.94 -42.83
CA HIS A 818 -46.91 46.52 -42.81
C HIS A 818 -47.70 45.72 -43.87
N LYS A 819 -48.96 46.10 -44.09
CA LYS A 819 -49.80 45.55 -45.15
C LYS A 819 -49.25 45.84 -46.54
N GLN A 820 -48.78 47.06 -46.77
CA GLN A 820 -48.16 47.45 -48.04
C GLN A 820 -46.98 46.52 -48.36
N ILE A 821 -46.05 46.35 -47.42
CA ILE A 821 -44.87 45.49 -47.61
C ILE A 821 -45.25 44.03 -47.80
N MET A 822 -46.19 43.51 -47.00
CA MET A 822 -46.68 42.14 -47.11
C MET A 822 -47.31 41.85 -48.50
N ILE A 823 -48.03 42.81 -49.07
CA ILE A 823 -48.54 42.71 -50.45
C ILE A 823 -47.40 42.80 -51.47
N GLU A 824 -46.47 43.75 -51.32
CA GLU A 824 -45.33 43.91 -52.23
C GLU A 824 -44.40 42.68 -52.25
N MET A 825 -44.13 42.05 -51.11
CA MET A 825 -43.36 40.80 -51.00
C MET A 825 -44.04 39.67 -51.76
N ARG A 826 -45.35 39.54 -51.63
CA ARG A 826 -46.15 38.54 -52.34
C ARG A 826 -46.18 38.77 -53.85
N GLU A 827 -46.44 40.00 -54.28
CA GLU A 827 -46.52 40.35 -55.71
C GLU A 827 -45.17 40.24 -56.41
N SER A 828 -44.09 40.59 -55.70
CA SER A 828 -42.73 40.50 -56.23
C SER A 828 -42.22 39.06 -56.36
N ASN A 829 -42.88 38.06 -55.76
CA ASN A 829 -42.45 36.65 -55.71
C ASN A 829 -40.99 36.50 -55.25
N ILE A 830 -40.60 37.24 -54.22
CA ILE A 830 -39.21 37.34 -53.77
C ILE A 830 -38.57 35.98 -53.47
N ASP A 831 -39.28 35.05 -52.82
CA ASP A 831 -38.79 33.70 -52.50
C ASP A 831 -38.24 32.98 -53.75
N SER A 832 -39.01 33.01 -54.86
CA SER A 832 -38.62 32.38 -56.12
C SER A 832 -37.41 33.06 -56.75
N HIS A 833 -37.26 34.37 -56.55
CA HIS A 833 -36.19 35.14 -57.14
C HIS A 833 -34.89 35.03 -56.37
N LEU A 834 -34.92 34.93 -55.04
CA LEU A 834 -33.76 34.64 -54.21
C LEU A 834 -33.23 33.23 -54.47
N GLU A 835 -34.12 32.24 -54.65
CA GLU A 835 -33.70 30.91 -55.11
C GLU A 835 -33.09 30.96 -56.53
N ALA A 836 -33.64 31.78 -57.42
CA ALA A 836 -33.04 32.00 -58.74
C ALA A 836 -31.67 32.72 -58.67
N VAL A 837 -31.36 33.49 -57.62
CA VAL A 837 -30.00 34.00 -57.38
C VAL A 837 -29.07 32.85 -57.03
N ARG A 838 -29.48 31.96 -56.13
CA ARG A 838 -28.72 30.76 -55.74
C ARG A 838 -28.41 29.88 -56.95
N GLU A 839 -29.40 29.59 -57.79
CA GLU A 839 -29.18 28.82 -59.02
C GLU A 839 -28.15 29.47 -59.95
N LYS A 840 -28.14 30.81 -60.04
CA LYS A 840 -27.13 31.55 -60.82
C LYS A 840 -25.74 31.46 -60.19
N ILE A 841 -25.62 31.46 -58.86
CA ILE A 841 -24.36 31.28 -58.14
C ILE A 841 -23.80 29.87 -58.41
N VAL A 842 -24.61 28.83 -58.23
CA VAL A 842 -24.22 27.42 -58.48
C VAL A 842 -23.83 27.20 -59.94
N ALA A 843 -24.56 27.79 -60.88
CA ALA A 843 -24.24 27.73 -62.31
C ALA A 843 -23.09 28.65 -62.73
N ASN A 844 -22.39 29.30 -61.79
CA ASN A 844 -21.35 30.30 -61.99
C ASN A 844 -21.72 31.39 -63.02
N ARG A 845 -22.97 31.84 -63.00
CA ARG A 845 -23.46 32.98 -63.79
C ARG A 845 -23.21 34.28 -63.01
N THR A 846 -21.94 34.53 -62.69
CA THR A 846 -21.46 35.52 -61.71
C THR A 846 -22.07 36.92 -61.93
N PHE A 847 -22.07 37.45 -63.16
CA PHE A 847 -22.67 38.76 -63.46
C PHE A 847 -24.18 38.82 -63.25
N MET A 848 -24.89 37.74 -63.59
CA MET A 848 -26.35 37.67 -63.41
C MET A 848 -26.72 37.51 -61.93
N ALA A 849 -25.96 36.70 -61.20
CA ALA A 849 -26.09 36.54 -59.75
C ALA A 849 -25.85 37.90 -59.06
N LEU A 850 -24.73 38.55 -59.37
CA LEU A 850 -24.36 39.87 -58.86
C LEU A 850 -25.45 40.92 -59.09
N ALA A 851 -25.94 41.06 -60.33
CA ALA A 851 -26.95 42.05 -60.66
C ALA A 851 -28.29 41.76 -59.96
N SER A 852 -28.62 40.47 -59.76
CA SER A 852 -29.84 40.07 -59.05
C SER A 852 -29.71 40.34 -57.55
N ALA A 853 -28.59 39.96 -56.93
CA ALA A 853 -28.32 40.18 -55.51
C ALA A 853 -28.37 41.67 -55.16
N LYS A 854 -27.68 42.54 -55.93
CA LYS A 854 -27.77 44.01 -55.72
C LYS A 854 -29.19 44.57 -55.87
N LYS A 855 -29.98 44.03 -56.80
CA LYS A 855 -31.36 44.47 -56.99
C LYS A 855 -32.19 44.13 -55.75
N TRP A 856 -32.07 42.90 -55.24
CA TRP A 856 -32.84 42.45 -54.08
C TRP A 856 -32.35 43.08 -52.78
N ALA A 857 -31.05 43.30 -52.61
CA ALA A 857 -30.49 44.11 -51.53
C ALA A 857 -31.15 45.49 -51.47
N ALA A 858 -31.22 46.19 -52.60
CA ALA A 858 -31.86 47.51 -52.68
C ALA A 858 -33.37 47.46 -52.37
N GLN A 859 -34.08 46.42 -52.82
CA GLN A 859 -35.51 46.26 -52.56
C GLN A 859 -35.80 45.94 -51.09
N LEU A 860 -35.07 45.00 -50.50
CA LEU A 860 -35.19 44.63 -49.08
C LEU A 860 -34.90 45.83 -48.18
N LYS A 861 -33.88 46.62 -48.54
CA LYS A 861 -33.58 47.89 -47.86
C LYS A 861 -34.71 48.91 -48.01
N ALA A 862 -35.28 49.06 -49.21
CA ALA A 862 -36.41 49.96 -49.41
C ALA A 862 -37.63 49.57 -48.58
N TRP A 863 -37.91 48.26 -48.41
CA TRP A 863 -38.97 47.80 -47.51
C TRP A 863 -38.66 48.09 -46.05
N ALA A 864 -37.42 47.89 -45.60
CA ALA A 864 -37.02 48.28 -44.25
C ALA A 864 -37.17 49.80 -44.02
N ASP A 865 -36.83 50.61 -45.02
CA ASP A 865 -36.94 52.08 -44.95
C ASP A 865 -38.41 52.58 -45.00
N ILE A 866 -39.37 51.75 -45.41
CA ILE A 866 -40.81 52.06 -45.29
C ILE A 866 -41.28 51.92 -43.84
N LEU A 867 -40.76 50.91 -43.12
CA LEU A 867 -41.09 50.67 -41.71
C LEU A 867 -40.33 51.58 -40.76
N ASP A 868 -39.08 51.90 -41.09
CA ASP A 868 -38.20 52.79 -40.33
C ASP A 868 -37.51 53.77 -41.29
N PRO A 869 -38.18 54.89 -41.65
CA PRO A 869 -37.63 55.87 -42.57
C PRO A 869 -36.35 56.49 -41.99
N PRO A 870 -35.26 56.57 -42.79
CA PRO A 870 -34.00 57.09 -42.29
C PRO A 870 -34.16 58.53 -41.81
N GLN A 871 -33.83 58.78 -40.54
CA GLN A 871 -33.80 60.13 -40.00
C GLN A 871 -32.67 60.93 -40.68
N ASP A 872 -33.02 62.01 -41.37
CA ASP A 872 -32.04 62.91 -41.98
C ASP A 872 -31.14 63.51 -40.88
N PRO A 873 -29.80 63.47 -41.00
CA PRO A 873 -28.88 64.04 -40.01
C PRO A 873 -28.86 65.58 -40.00
N ALA A 874 -29.87 66.22 -40.58
CA ALA A 874 -30.01 67.67 -40.72
C ALA A 874 -31.38 68.14 -40.21
N GLY A 875 -31.70 67.81 -38.96
CA GLY A 875 -32.98 68.16 -38.36
C GLY A 875 -32.95 68.32 -36.84
N ALA A 876 -31.81 68.63 -36.24
CA ALA A 876 -31.76 69.04 -34.83
C ALA A 876 -32.39 70.43 -34.69
N GLY A 877 -33.70 70.46 -34.38
CA GLY A 877 -34.37 71.66 -33.89
C GLY A 877 -35.77 71.87 -34.44
N GLY A 878 -36.78 71.55 -33.64
CA GLY A 878 -38.00 72.36 -33.56
C GLY A 878 -39.33 71.61 -33.59
N GLY A 879 -40.04 71.68 -32.45
CA GLY A 879 -41.50 71.56 -32.36
C GLY A 879 -41.94 70.35 -31.53
N GLY A 880 -42.80 70.47 -30.52
CA GLY A 880 -43.56 71.61 -30.01
C GLY A 880 -44.24 71.20 -28.70
N GLY A 881 -44.36 72.14 -27.76
CA GLY A 881 -44.94 71.88 -26.45
C GLY A 881 -46.40 71.44 -26.50
N GLY A 882 -46.70 70.37 -25.77
CA GLY A 882 -48.01 70.07 -25.21
C GLY A 882 -47.84 69.98 -23.69
N GLU A 883 -48.53 70.85 -22.96
CA GLU A 883 -48.55 70.88 -21.50
C GLU A 883 -49.26 69.64 -20.94
N GLY A 884 -48.64 68.99 -19.95
CA GLY A 884 -49.35 68.31 -18.85
C GLY A 884 -49.15 66.80 -18.71
N GLN A 885 -48.00 66.34 -18.21
CA GLN A 885 -47.91 65.23 -17.23
C GLN A 885 -46.53 65.28 -16.54
N GLU A 886 -46.44 64.72 -15.33
CA GLU A 886 -45.28 64.72 -14.40
C GLU A 886 -43.97 64.17 -15.02
N PRO A 887 -42.78 64.47 -14.44
CA PRO A 887 -41.52 64.41 -15.16
C PRO A 887 -41.10 62.96 -15.48
N SER A 888 -41.27 62.56 -16.73
CA SER A 888 -40.54 61.44 -17.32
C SER A 888 -39.06 61.80 -17.44
N LEU A 889 -38.19 60.78 -17.40
CA LEU A 889 -36.75 60.89 -17.67
C LEU A 889 -36.54 61.76 -18.92
N ASP A 890 -35.74 62.83 -18.82
CA ASP A 890 -35.41 63.70 -19.96
C ASP A 890 -34.87 62.79 -21.08
N ASP A 891 -35.57 62.66 -22.22
CA ASP A 891 -35.30 61.63 -23.25
C ASP A 891 -33.82 61.58 -23.66
N ASN A 892 -33.14 62.74 -23.62
CA ASN A 892 -31.72 62.88 -23.90
C ASN A 892 -30.82 62.21 -22.85
N ASP A 893 -31.20 62.23 -21.58
CA ASP A 893 -30.45 61.62 -20.47
C ASP A 893 -30.57 60.09 -20.52
N PHE A 894 -31.73 59.56 -20.89
CA PHE A 894 -31.94 58.12 -21.09
C PHE A 894 -31.13 57.60 -22.29
N GLU A 895 -31.18 58.30 -23.44
CA GLU A 895 -30.38 57.93 -24.61
C GLU A 895 -28.87 57.96 -24.30
N PHE A 896 -28.42 58.97 -23.54
CA PHE A 896 -27.04 59.05 -23.08
C PHE A 896 -26.67 57.86 -22.16
N MET A 897 -27.52 57.53 -21.19
CA MET A 897 -27.32 56.39 -20.29
C MET A 897 -27.24 55.07 -21.07
N LEU A 898 -28.18 54.81 -21.98
CA LEU A 898 -28.18 53.63 -22.86
C LEU A 898 -26.87 53.52 -23.64
N LYS A 899 -26.39 54.65 -24.19
CA LYS A 899 -25.14 54.68 -24.96
C LYS A 899 -23.93 54.37 -24.08
N VAL A 900 -23.90 54.88 -22.85
CA VAL A 900 -22.85 54.55 -21.86
C VAL A 900 -22.91 53.07 -21.48
N MET A 901 -24.10 52.52 -21.20
CA MET A 901 -24.28 51.10 -20.88
C MET A 901 -23.84 50.20 -22.04
N LYS A 902 -24.25 50.50 -23.28
CA LYS A 902 -23.79 49.78 -24.48
C LYS A 902 -22.25 49.85 -24.60
N MET A 903 -21.64 51.01 -24.34
CA MET A 903 -20.18 51.14 -24.37
C MET A 903 -19.51 50.26 -23.30
N ILE A 904 -20.00 50.27 -22.06
CA ILE A 904 -19.49 49.41 -20.98
C ILE A 904 -19.63 47.94 -21.36
N GLN A 905 -20.79 47.53 -21.88
CA GLN A 905 -21.03 46.15 -22.30
C GLN A 905 -20.06 45.73 -23.40
N THR A 906 -19.89 46.55 -24.45
CA THR A 906 -18.91 46.25 -25.51
C THR A 906 -17.48 46.16 -24.99
N GLU A 907 -17.10 47.00 -24.04
CA GLU A 907 -15.78 46.91 -23.40
C GLU A 907 -15.62 45.60 -22.62
N GLN A 908 -16.63 45.20 -21.85
CA GLN A 908 -16.64 43.94 -21.11
C GLN A 908 -16.54 42.74 -22.05
N ASP A 909 -17.31 42.72 -23.14
CA ASP A 909 -17.28 41.66 -24.16
C ASP A 909 -15.90 41.56 -24.83
N ILE A 910 -15.30 42.69 -25.21
CA ILE A 910 -13.95 42.73 -25.79
C ILE A 910 -12.93 42.17 -24.80
N ARG A 911 -13.00 42.56 -23.52
CA ARG A 911 -12.12 42.05 -22.47
C ARG A 911 -12.29 40.54 -22.29
N ALA A 912 -13.54 40.05 -22.26
CA ALA A 912 -13.84 38.63 -22.10
C ALA A 912 -13.35 37.80 -23.30
N ARG A 913 -13.60 38.25 -24.53
CA ARG A 913 -13.06 37.64 -25.76
C ARG A 913 -11.53 37.62 -25.78
N THR A 914 -10.90 38.70 -25.31
CA THR A 914 -9.44 38.77 -25.23
C THR A 914 -8.89 37.71 -24.26
N ARG A 915 -9.54 37.50 -23.11
CA ARG A 915 -9.18 36.41 -22.18
C ARG A 915 -9.36 35.03 -22.83
N ALA A 916 -10.48 34.80 -23.51
CA ALA A 916 -10.74 33.55 -24.21
C ALA A 916 -9.68 33.27 -25.30
N LEU A 917 -9.30 34.28 -26.07
CA LEU A 917 -8.29 34.18 -27.12
C LEU A 917 -6.88 33.99 -26.55
N GLU A 918 -6.52 34.68 -25.45
CA GLU A 918 -5.27 34.46 -24.73
C GLU A 918 -5.18 33.05 -24.16
N GLN A 919 -6.25 32.55 -23.56
CA GLN A 919 -6.31 31.19 -23.02
C GLN A 919 -6.14 30.16 -24.14
N LEU A 920 -6.86 30.32 -25.26
CA LEU A 920 -6.73 29.47 -26.44
C LEU A 920 -5.28 29.49 -26.95
N ARG A 921 -4.66 30.67 -27.05
CA ARG A 921 -3.24 30.82 -27.42
C ARG A 921 -2.30 30.07 -26.46
N ARG A 922 -2.54 30.16 -25.14
CA ARG A 922 -1.73 29.47 -24.12
C ARG A 922 -1.87 27.96 -24.18
N THR A 923 -3.01 27.45 -24.63
CA THR A 923 -3.33 26.01 -24.55
C THR A 923 -3.19 25.28 -25.89
N LEU A 924 -3.10 25.99 -27.02
CA LEU A 924 -2.87 25.41 -28.35
C LEU A 924 -1.68 24.44 -28.39
N HIS A 925 -0.56 24.76 -27.74
CA HIS A 925 0.63 23.89 -27.71
C HIS A 925 0.40 22.56 -26.98
N LEU A 926 -0.65 22.46 -26.15
CA LEU A 926 -1.03 21.24 -25.44
C LEU A 926 -1.77 20.26 -26.35
N GLN A 927 -2.36 20.74 -27.45
CA GLN A 927 -3.07 19.89 -28.41
C GLN A 927 -2.12 19.09 -29.32
N ASP A 928 -0.87 19.53 -29.48
CA ASP A 928 0.16 18.87 -30.29
C ASP A 928 0.95 17.81 -29.51
N LEU A 929 0.60 17.55 -28.26
CA LEU A 929 1.26 16.51 -27.46
C LEU A 929 0.87 15.13 -28.02
N PRO A 930 1.86 14.26 -28.34
CA PRO A 930 1.56 12.92 -28.81
C PRO A 930 0.79 12.14 -27.72
N GLU A 931 -0.30 11.49 -28.14
CA GLU A 931 -1.18 10.66 -27.30
C GLU A 931 -0.44 9.63 -26.45
#